data_AF-A0A7C9TZD9-F1
#
_entry.id   AF-A0A7C9TZD9-F1
#
_cell.length_a   1.000
_cell.length_b   1.000
_cell.length_c   1.000
_cell.angle_alpha   90.00
_cell.angle_beta   90.00
_cell.angle_gamma   90.00
#
_symmetry.space_group_name_H-M   'P 1'
#
loop_
_entity.id
_entity.type
_entity.pdbx_description
1 polymer ?
#
loop_
_entity_poly.entity_id
_entity_poly.type
_entity_poly.pdbx_seq_one_letter_code
_entity_poly.pdbx_strand_id
1 'polypeptide(L)'
;MAILFVLDLEGDFESGFRVRLEIWSQGLLCESRTGELPPAERLTKQYVNWQSIYRSLGHCREVGIGEAMAEERFQASQDCASLGVDLCETMNHWLRSESFLPIRDELLVKIRESDEEVRAIVRSNNSQLRRLPWHKWDLLERFSQAEIAVSPQESRVPPLPPPNPECKVRILAILARDDGINIQEEQQLLEKLPDSAITFLVKPQREELYDLLWEQSWNVILFLSSGKSDIAGSRIDINETDSLTVEEIRFAMRKTVANGLELAIFNCGDGVELAEALELLHIPQMIVMREVVPDKVAREFLKFFLREFSGGKSLYGAVREAREYLERLEYKFPCATWLPVICQNLTVVPPTWQELAADRSVPEPPPEAKRIQGMTSRTTTTLPSSNTSRNTNTKLGLKAIAATAVVCLTTFAFSYRATPYFLKPKLDAKALTIGTLCNRDRLEPLVSYLQNHLLPANFVDFFLGKKIAIAVDGDDRLLDSDAKNKLERQDWDIAFTCSAIVSGFAKEKNYTFAALMFPQNTRSQAALYVKANSSIQSIKDLNSSTVVALGDFNSVSSFYMPVYDLFGKSLKVDIGHPDEEIRKLVKTGKVDVGSGYLDKNLQKDSDLRVIHKTRDVPSPGVYLAPQLSAGDRATLENILLAAPKAIRSPETANYGFAEEPDYRKFMEIARLVETIIACSNWTKNPVNLFCNFSYPQAGVAPLPAGNVWVGRVNRWTQYRSDSAILTLLGENKAIYRVEVSLEILKKSLGADSFQELQNKEVRVAGVTPRQLGGGYLELNVTAPSQIQPIADIARKKNPDNLSAVDAVDP
;
A
#
# COMPACT_ATOMS: atom_id res chain seq x y z
N MET A 1 -5.89 29.04 26.63
CA MET A 1 -4.78 28.89 25.66
C MET A 1 -4.66 27.41 25.29
N ALA A 2 -5.27 27.00 24.18
CA ALA A 2 -5.48 25.58 23.89
C ALA A 2 -4.21 24.71 23.98
N ILE A 3 -4.26 23.65 24.79
CA ILE A 3 -3.22 22.63 24.88
C ILE A 3 -3.46 21.61 23.75
N LEU A 4 -2.38 21.17 23.10
CA LEU A 4 -2.42 20.15 22.06
C LEU A 4 -1.67 18.90 22.52
N PHE A 5 -2.36 17.76 22.56
CA PHE A 5 -1.77 16.45 22.75
C PHE A 5 -1.73 15.73 21.41
N VAL A 6 -0.55 15.26 21.02
CA VAL A 6 -0.37 14.41 19.84
C VAL A 6 0.07 13.03 20.31
N LEU A 7 -0.74 12.02 20.01
CA LEU A 7 -0.42 10.62 20.20
C LEU A 7 0.02 10.05 18.85
N ASP A 8 1.32 9.83 18.71
CA ASP A 8 1.91 9.23 17.52
C ASP A 8 2.02 7.71 17.70
N LEU A 9 1.23 6.95 16.94
CA LEU A 9 1.10 5.50 17.04
C LEU A 9 1.65 4.82 15.78
N GLU A 10 2.75 4.07 15.96
CA GLU A 10 3.40 3.27 14.93
C GLU A 10 3.23 1.77 15.22
N GLY A 11 2.65 1.03 14.28
CA GLY A 11 2.43 -0.42 14.41
C GLY A 11 1.09 -0.87 13.82
N ASP A 12 0.63 -2.03 14.27
CA ASP A 12 -0.64 -2.63 13.86
C ASP A 12 -1.30 -3.43 15.00
N PHE A 13 -2.53 -3.90 14.77
CA PHE A 13 -3.30 -4.62 15.79
C PHE A 13 -2.78 -6.04 16.07
N GLU A 14 -1.88 -6.59 15.26
CA GLU A 14 -1.29 -7.93 15.45
C GLU A 14 -0.02 -7.88 16.30
N SER A 15 0.81 -6.86 16.08
CA SER A 15 2.10 -6.67 16.75
C SER A 15 2.05 -5.65 17.90
N GLY A 16 0.98 -4.86 18.00
CA GLY A 16 0.85 -3.75 18.93
C GLY A 16 1.37 -2.43 18.35
N PHE A 17 1.27 -1.36 19.12
CA PHE A 17 1.67 -0.02 18.70
C PHE A 17 2.70 0.57 19.66
N ARG A 18 3.79 1.10 19.12
CA ARG A 18 4.62 2.04 19.88
C ARG A 18 3.94 3.38 19.88
N VAL A 19 3.89 4.01 21.04
CA VAL A 19 3.23 5.30 21.23
C VAL A 19 4.22 6.35 21.68
N ARG A 20 4.22 7.50 21.02
CA ARG A 20 4.90 8.71 21.47
C ARG A 20 3.84 9.78 21.73
N LEU A 21 3.69 10.16 23.00
CA LEU A 21 2.95 11.34 23.39
C LEU A 21 3.85 12.58 23.21
N GLU A 22 3.29 13.61 22.60
CA GLU A 22 3.85 14.95 22.51
C GLU A 22 2.83 15.94 23.07
N ILE A 23 3.29 16.83 23.95
CA ILE A 23 2.45 17.86 24.59
C ILE A 23 2.93 19.22 24.12
N TRP A 24 2.05 19.95 23.45
CA TRP A 24 2.33 21.23 22.83
C TRP A 24 1.52 22.33 23.50
N SER A 25 2.17 23.45 23.80
CA SER A 25 1.52 24.67 24.28
C SER A 25 2.11 25.87 23.53
N GLN A 26 1.23 26.75 23.02
CA GLN A 26 1.62 27.92 22.24
C GLN A 26 2.56 27.61 21.06
N GLY A 27 2.40 26.44 20.41
CA GLY A 27 3.24 26.01 19.28
C GLY A 27 4.63 25.50 19.67
N LEU A 28 4.94 25.40 20.97
CA LEU A 28 6.18 24.84 21.48
C LEU A 28 5.93 23.46 22.08
N LEU A 29 6.80 22.51 21.74
CA LEU A 29 6.81 21.19 22.37
C LEU A 29 7.30 21.36 23.82
N CYS A 30 6.40 21.13 24.77
CA CYS A 30 6.70 21.21 26.19
C CYS A 30 7.30 19.90 26.69
N GLU A 31 6.65 18.78 26.38
CA GLU A 31 6.99 17.47 26.94
C GLU A 31 6.77 16.36 25.91
N SER A 32 7.54 15.28 26.04
CA SER A 32 7.33 14.06 25.26
C SER A 32 7.56 12.83 26.13
N ARG A 33 6.72 11.81 25.95
CA ARG A 33 6.79 10.53 26.63
C ARG A 33 6.54 9.39 25.64
N THR A 34 7.22 8.27 25.84
CA THR A 34 7.01 7.05 25.04
C THR A 34 6.33 5.98 25.86
N GLY A 35 5.58 5.10 25.21
CA GLY A 35 4.87 3.96 25.79
C GLY A 35 4.46 2.99 24.70
N GLU A 36 3.71 1.97 25.06
CA GLU A 36 3.31 0.93 24.11
C GLU A 36 1.87 0.50 24.36
N LEU A 37 1.17 0.13 23.30
CA LEU A 37 -0.13 -0.53 23.35
C LEU A 37 0.05 -1.97 22.84
N PRO A 38 -0.48 -2.97 23.56
CA PRO A 38 -0.30 -4.37 23.19
C PRO A 38 -1.11 -4.72 21.91
N PRO A 39 -0.84 -5.88 21.28
CA PRO A 39 -1.69 -6.43 20.24
C PRO A 39 -3.18 -6.45 20.62
N ALA A 40 -4.05 -6.11 19.67
CA ALA A 40 -5.50 -6.01 19.88
C ALA A 40 -6.33 -6.39 18.64
N GLU A 41 -6.01 -7.51 17.98
CA GLU A 41 -6.79 -8.06 16.86
C GLU A 41 -8.30 -8.20 17.12
N ARG A 42 -8.69 -8.35 18.39
CA ARG A 42 -10.11 -8.41 18.75
C ARG A 42 -10.86 -7.12 18.38
N LEU A 43 -10.20 -5.96 18.51
CA LEU A 43 -10.81 -4.66 18.19
C LEU A 43 -11.15 -4.55 16.70
N THR A 44 -10.28 -5.03 15.82
CA THR A 44 -10.54 -5.00 14.37
C THR A 44 -11.73 -5.89 14.00
N LYS A 45 -11.80 -7.10 14.58
CA LYS A 45 -12.92 -8.02 14.38
C LYS A 45 -14.24 -7.45 14.92
N GLN A 46 -14.23 -6.85 16.10
CA GLN A 46 -15.41 -6.20 16.70
C GLN A 46 -15.87 -5.00 15.87
N TYR A 47 -14.95 -4.17 15.39
CA TYR A 47 -15.27 -3.04 14.51
C TYR A 47 -15.94 -3.52 13.22
N VAL A 48 -15.37 -4.52 12.54
CA VAL A 48 -15.95 -5.09 11.30
C VAL A 48 -17.35 -5.67 11.54
N ASN A 49 -17.55 -6.37 12.67
CA ASN A 49 -18.87 -6.91 13.03
C ASN A 49 -19.89 -5.79 13.28
N TRP A 50 -19.53 -4.78 14.08
CA TRP A 50 -20.38 -3.62 14.33
C TRP A 50 -20.72 -2.89 13.02
N GLN A 51 -19.71 -2.64 12.17
CA GLN A 51 -19.84 -1.95 10.90
C GLN A 51 -20.82 -2.67 9.95
N SER A 52 -20.75 -4.00 9.89
CA SER A 52 -21.64 -4.82 9.07
C SER A 52 -23.11 -4.63 9.46
N ILE A 53 -23.42 -4.65 10.76
CA ILE A 53 -24.79 -4.41 11.25
C ILE A 53 -25.19 -2.95 11.07
N TYR A 54 -24.30 -2.01 11.38
CA TYR A 54 -24.56 -0.58 11.21
C TYR A 54 -24.95 -0.24 9.76
N ARG A 55 -24.19 -0.75 8.78
CA ARG A 55 -24.47 -0.54 7.35
C ARG A 55 -25.79 -1.19 6.92
N SER A 56 -26.16 -2.35 7.47
CA SER A 56 -27.44 -3.00 7.17
C SER A 56 -28.64 -2.15 7.62
N LEU A 57 -28.54 -1.43 8.75
CA LEU A 57 -29.58 -0.51 9.22
C LEU A 57 -29.80 0.67 8.28
N GLY A 58 -28.74 1.16 7.62
CA GLY A 58 -28.82 2.20 6.61
C GLY A 58 -29.51 1.77 5.31
N HIS A 59 -29.59 0.46 5.03
CA HIS A 59 -30.18 -0.05 3.79
C HIS A 59 -31.71 -0.21 3.82
N CYS A 60 -32.35 -0.17 5.01
CA CYS A 60 -33.80 -0.31 5.18
C CYS A 60 -34.53 1.05 5.12
N ARG A 61 -35.14 1.35 3.96
CA ARG A 61 -35.96 2.57 3.72
C ARG A 61 -37.05 2.75 4.78
N GLU A 62 -37.38 4.00 5.10
CA GLU A 62 -38.52 4.39 5.98
C GLU A 62 -39.91 4.20 5.32
N VAL A 63 -40.02 3.48 4.21
CA VAL A 63 -41.28 3.34 3.45
C VAL A 63 -41.98 2.05 3.84
N GLY A 64 -43.11 2.18 4.56
CA GLY A 64 -44.17 1.16 4.67
C GLY A 64 -43.70 -0.25 5.01
N ILE A 65 -43.03 -0.43 6.14
CA ILE A 65 -42.47 -1.72 6.56
C ILE A 65 -43.59 -2.60 7.15
N GLY A 66 -43.78 -3.82 6.63
CA GLY A 66 -44.68 -4.81 7.24
C GLY A 66 -44.15 -5.29 8.60
N GLU A 67 -45.04 -5.74 9.50
CA GLU A 67 -44.72 -6.05 10.91
C GLU A 67 -43.48 -6.95 11.11
N ALA A 68 -43.25 -7.95 10.26
CA ALA A 68 -42.09 -8.85 10.36
C ALA A 68 -40.74 -8.15 10.11
N MET A 69 -40.69 -7.19 9.17
CA MET A 69 -39.47 -6.42 8.88
C MET A 69 -39.21 -5.31 9.92
N ALA A 70 -40.23 -4.92 10.69
CA ALA A 70 -40.07 -3.96 11.78
C ALA A 70 -39.35 -4.61 12.98
N GLU A 71 -39.66 -5.87 13.29
CA GLU A 71 -39.01 -6.64 14.35
C GLU A 71 -37.53 -6.91 14.03
N GLU A 72 -37.22 -7.35 12.81
CA GLU A 72 -35.84 -7.56 12.36
C GLU A 72 -35.00 -6.28 12.45
N ARG A 73 -35.57 -5.13 12.07
CA ARG A 73 -34.91 -3.83 12.18
C ARG A 73 -34.70 -3.40 13.63
N PHE A 74 -35.68 -3.66 14.50
CA PHE A 74 -35.58 -3.38 15.92
C PHE A 74 -34.45 -4.19 16.56
N GLN A 75 -34.39 -5.49 16.26
CA GLN A 75 -33.32 -6.37 16.74
C GLN A 75 -31.95 -5.92 16.22
N ALA A 76 -31.82 -5.67 14.91
CA ALA A 76 -30.56 -5.19 14.34
C ALA A 76 -30.11 -3.84 14.95
N SER A 77 -31.05 -2.97 15.31
CA SER A 77 -30.75 -1.71 16.00
C SER A 77 -30.22 -1.94 17.42
N GLN A 78 -30.81 -2.89 18.16
CA GLN A 78 -30.31 -3.29 19.48
C GLN A 78 -28.94 -3.95 19.40
N ASP A 79 -28.74 -4.86 18.44
CA ASP A 79 -27.48 -5.56 18.22
C ASP A 79 -26.37 -4.56 17.87
N CYS A 80 -26.67 -3.57 17.01
CA CYS A 80 -25.73 -2.49 16.68
C CYS A 80 -25.32 -1.68 17.92
N ALA A 81 -26.29 -1.30 18.76
CA ALA A 81 -26.01 -0.59 20.01
C ALA A 81 -25.17 -1.44 20.97
N SER A 82 -25.51 -2.73 21.14
CA SER A 82 -24.80 -3.66 22.01
C SER A 82 -23.35 -3.88 21.54
N LEU A 83 -23.14 -4.14 20.25
CA LEU A 83 -21.80 -4.28 19.68
C LEU A 83 -20.99 -2.98 19.81
N GLY A 84 -21.66 -1.83 19.73
CA GLY A 84 -21.03 -0.53 19.95
C GLY A 84 -20.49 -0.39 21.38
N VAL A 85 -21.27 -0.83 22.38
CA VAL A 85 -20.85 -0.87 23.78
C VAL A 85 -19.66 -1.81 23.96
N ASP A 86 -19.74 -3.05 23.47
CA ASP A 86 -18.67 -4.04 23.57
C ASP A 86 -17.35 -3.55 22.96
N LEU A 87 -17.43 -2.87 21.81
CA LEU A 87 -16.26 -2.28 21.15
C LEU A 87 -15.66 -1.16 22.00
N CYS A 88 -16.47 -0.26 22.56
CA CYS A 88 -16.01 0.81 23.43
C CYS A 88 -15.35 0.28 24.71
N GLU A 89 -15.94 -0.73 25.33
CA GLU A 89 -15.38 -1.38 26.52
C GLU A 89 -14.04 -2.04 26.21
N THR A 90 -13.96 -2.78 25.10
CA THR A 90 -12.72 -3.43 24.66
C THR A 90 -11.65 -2.39 24.34
N MET A 91 -12.01 -1.30 23.66
CA MET A 91 -11.09 -0.20 23.33
C MET A 91 -10.56 0.47 24.60
N ASN A 92 -11.43 0.78 25.56
CA ASN A 92 -11.00 1.39 26.82
C ASN A 92 -10.23 0.42 27.72
N HIS A 93 -10.49 -0.88 27.66
CA HIS A 93 -9.65 -1.87 28.32
C HIS A 93 -8.24 -1.90 27.71
N TRP A 94 -8.14 -1.87 26.39
CA TRP A 94 -6.88 -1.80 25.66
C TRP A 94 -6.10 -0.51 25.98
N LEU A 95 -6.76 0.64 26.02
CA LEU A 95 -6.18 1.94 26.43
C LEU A 95 -5.90 2.05 27.94
N ARG A 96 -6.14 0.98 28.71
CA ARG A 96 -5.76 0.85 30.13
C ARG A 96 -4.71 -0.24 30.35
N SER A 97 -4.07 -0.73 29.29
CA SER A 97 -2.98 -1.69 29.40
C SER A 97 -1.83 -1.11 30.24
N GLU A 98 -1.17 -1.96 31.02
CA GLU A 98 -0.07 -1.54 31.91
C GLU A 98 1.03 -0.79 31.17
N SER A 99 1.32 -1.20 29.92
CA SER A 99 2.32 -0.58 29.04
C SER A 99 1.96 0.84 28.58
N PHE A 100 0.67 1.22 28.65
CA PHE A 100 0.17 2.52 28.22
C PHE A 100 -0.23 3.44 29.38
N LEU A 101 -0.41 2.89 30.60
CA LEU A 101 -0.73 3.66 31.80
C LEU A 101 0.17 4.89 32.02
N PRO A 102 1.50 4.83 31.83
CA PRO A 102 2.34 6.01 32.01
C PRO A 102 1.97 7.19 31.09
N ILE A 103 1.58 6.93 29.84
CA ILE A 103 1.12 7.99 28.93
C ILE A 103 -0.23 8.52 29.41
N ARG A 104 -1.13 7.61 29.77
CA ARG A 104 -2.49 7.94 30.21
C ARG A 104 -2.49 8.80 31.49
N ASP A 105 -1.62 8.48 32.44
CA ASP A 105 -1.49 9.23 33.70
C ASP A 105 -0.90 10.63 33.47
N GLU A 106 0.06 10.76 32.56
CA GLU A 106 0.61 12.06 32.18
C GLU A 106 -0.47 12.97 31.57
N LEU A 107 -1.25 12.44 30.63
CA LEU A 107 -2.41 13.15 30.07
C LEU A 107 -3.41 13.56 31.16
N LEU A 108 -3.75 12.65 32.08
CA LEU A 108 -4.65 12.96 33.20
C LEU A 108 -4.17 14.14 34.03
N VAL A 109 -2.88 14.18 34.38
CA VAL A 109 -2.30 15.26 35.19
C VAL A 109 -2.38 16.58 34.43
N LYS A 110 -1.88 16.60 33.19
CA LYS A 110 -1.83 17.84 32.38
C LYS A 110 -3.20 18.39 32.06
N ILE A 111 -4.17 17.53 31.78
CA ILE A 111 -5.53 18.00 31.50
C ILE A 111 -6.19 18.52 32.78
N ARG A 112 -5.98 17.90 33.94
CA ARG A 112 -6.53 18.40 35.22
C ARG A 112 -5.96 19.75 35.66
N GLU A 113 -4.75 20.07 35.24
CA GLU A 113 -4.10 21.34 35.52
C GLU A 113 -4.60 22.47 34.60
N SER A 114 -5.46 22.18 33.61
CA SER A 114 -5.93 23.13 32.61
C SER A 114 -7.45 23.28 32.63
N ASP A 115 -7.94 24.52 32.76
CA ASP A 115 -9.35 24.87 32.55
C ASP A 115 -9.65 25.20 31.07
N GLU A 116 -8.76 24.83 30.16
CA GLU A 116 -8.74 25.33 28.79
C GLU A 116 -9.14 24.26 27.77
N GLU A 117 -9.41 24.69 26.54
CA GLU A 117 -9.72 23.77 25.43
C GLU A 117 -8.55 22.81 25.19
N VAL A 118 -8.87 21.51 25.12
CA VAL A 118 -7.90 20.45 24.88
C VAL A 118 -8.12 19.85 23.50
N ARG A 119 -7.10 19.95 22.65
CA ARG A 119 -7.08 19.27 21.36
C ARG A 119 -6.23 18.01 21.50
N ALA A 120 -6.83 16.85 21.25
CA ALA A 120 -6.10 15.59 21.15
C ALA A 120 -6.04 15.17 19.68
N ILE A 121 -4.90 14.63 19.24
CA ILE A 121 -4.73 14.15 17.86
C ILE A 121 -4.07 12.78 17.88
N VAL A 122 -4.71 11.82 17.22
CA VAL A 122 -4.14 10.49 16.97
C VAL A 122 -3.46 10.53 15.61
N ARG A 123 -2.12 10.49 15.61
CA ARG A 123 -1.28 10.44 14.42
C ARG A 123 -0.90 9.00 14.12
N SER A 124 -1.27 8.50 12.94
CA SER A 124 -0.90 7.15 12.49
C SER A 124 -1.11 6.97 10.99
N ASN A 125 -0.33 6.07 10.39
CA ASN A 125 -0.53 5.54 9.04
C ASN A 125 -1.45 4.31 9.00
N ASN A 126 -1.88 3.79 10.15
CA ASN A 126 -2.81 2.66 10.20
C ASN A 126 -4.25 3.14 10.03
N SER A 127 -4.87 2.78 8.90
CA SER A 127 -6.24 3.17 8.55
C SER A 127 -7.28 2.66 9.55
N GLN A 128 -7.16 1.40 9.97
CA GLN A 128 -8.07 0.79 10.94
C GLN A 128 -8.01 1.48 12.30
N LEU A 129 -6.82 1.94 12.72
CA LEU A 129 -6.64 2.67 13.97
C LEU A 129 -7.35 4.04 13.93
N ARG A 130 -7.27 4.74 12.80
CA ARG A 130 -7.97 6.03 12.61
C ARG A 130 -9.49 5.88 12.58
N ARG A 131 -9.99 4.69 12.25
CA ARG A 131 -11.43 4.36 12.32
C ARG A 131 -11.94 4.02 13.71
N LEU A 132 -11.11 3.93 14.75
CA LEU A 132 -11.63 3.70 16.11
C LEU A 132 -12.38 4.93 16.66
N PRO A 133 -13.48 4.75 17.42
CA PRO A 133 -14.28 5.84 17.97
C PRO A 133 -13.54 6.55 19.13
N TRP A 134 -12.45 7.25 18.82
CA TRP A 134 -11.55 7.89 19.79
C TRP A 134 -12.24 8.87 20.74
N HIS A 135 -13.34 9.49 20.33
CA HIS A 135 -14.16 10.34 21.20
C HIS A 135 -14.82 9.57 22.36
N LYS A 136 -14.91 8.22 22.28
CA LYS A 136 -15.36 7.32 23.36
C LYS A 136 -14.22 6.87 24.28
N TRP A 137 -13.05 7.50 24.18
CA TRP A 137 -11.99 7.27 25.14
C TRP A 137 -12.39 7.84 26.51
N ASP A 138 -12.46 6.97 27.52
CA ASP A 138 -12.88 7.26 28.91
C ASP A 138 -12.09 8.39 29.59
N LEU A 139 -10.93 8.73 29.05
CA LEU A 139 -10.11 9.84 29.49
C LEU A 139 -10.74 11.18 29.07
N LEU A 140 -11.18 11.29 27.82
CA LEU A 140 -11.71 12.53 27.24
C LEU A 140 -13.09 12.87 27.78
N GLU A 141 -13.92 11.88 28.11
CA GLU A 141 -15.23 12.10 28.73
C GLU A 141 -15.15 12.86 30.06
N ARG A 142 -14.00 12.77 30.75
CA ARG A 142 -13.77 13.47 32.02
C ARG A 142 -13.51 14.97 31.82
N PHE A 143 -13.33 15.42 30.59
CA PHE A 143 -12.88 16.76 30.26
C PHE A 143 -13.84 17.42 29.28
N SER A 144 -14.73 18.24 29.84
CA SER A 144 -15.82 18.91 29.11
C SER A 144 -15.39 19.91 28.04
N GLN A 145 -14.10 20.10 27.77
CA GLN A 145 -13.57 20.98 26.72
C GLN A 145 -12.54 20.24 25.83
N ALA A 146 -12.50 18.90 25.91
CA ALA A 146 -11.59 18.08 25.14
C ALA A 146 -12.27 17.50 23.90
N GLU A 147 -11.58 17.55 22.77
CA GLU A 147 -12.02 16.92 21.53
C GLU A 147 -10.83 16.30 20.79
N ILE A 148 -11.09 15.23 20.05
CA ILE A 148 -10.08 14.40 19.40
C ILE A 148 -10.23 14.36 17.89
N ALA A 149 -9.10 14.54 17.20
CA ALA A 149 -8.97 14.41 15.76
C ALA A 149 -8.02 13.26 15.41
N VAL A 150 -7.97 12.93 14.12
CA VAL A 150 -6.97 12.04 13.53
C VAL A 150 -6.08 12.81 12.56
N SER A 151 -4.83 12.37 12.41
CA SER A 151 -3.89 12.93 11.45
C SER A 151 -3.14 11.81 10.74
N PRO A 152 -2.80 11.96 9.45
CA PRO A 152 -1.78 11.13 8.84
C PRO A 152 -0.41 11.38 9.50
N GLN A 153 0.50 10.42 9.36
CA GLN A 153 1.85 10.55 9.91
C GLN A 153 2.67 11.58 9.13
N GLU A 154 2.44 11.68 7.82
CA GLU A 154 3.05 12.69 6.96
C GLU A 154 2.12 13.88 6.76
N SER A 155 2.62 15.08 7.07
CA SER A 155 1.91 16.34 6.88
C SER A 155 2.87 17.38 6.32
N ARG A 156 2.40 18.19 5.38
CA ARG A 156 3.17 19.31 4.82
C ARG A 156 2.43 20.62 5.04
N VAL A 157 3.20 21.69 5.21
CA VAL A 157 2.66 23.05 5.30
C VAL A 157 1.96 23.39 3.98
N PRO A 158 0.64 23.65 3.99
CA PRO A 158 -0.06 24.10 2.79
C PRO A 158 0.34 25.54 2.44
N PRO A 159 0.18 25.95 1.17
CA PRO A 159 0.43 27.34 0.78
C PRO A 159 -0.39 28.33 1.62
N LEU A 160 0.17 29.50 1.88
CA LEU A 160 -0.56 30.57 2.56
C LEU A 160 -1.79 30.97 1.73
N PRO A 161 -2.96 31.15 2.37
CA PRO A 161 -4.16 31.58 1.65
C PRO A 161 -3.96 32.96 1.01
N PRO A 162 -4.57 33.21 -0.16
CA PRO A 162 -4.53 34.53 -0.78
C PRO A 162 -5.28 35.57 0.08
N PRO A 163 -5.03 36.87 -0.14
CA PRO A 163 -5.79 37.92 0.52
C PRO A 163 -7.30 37.76 0.32
N ASN A 164 -8.08 38.12 1.35
CA ASN A 164 -9.54 38.04 1.35
C ASN A 164 -10.14 39.45 1.48
N PRO A 165 -10.12 40.25 0.39
CA PRO A 165 -10.50 41.67 0.46
C PRO A 165 -12.00 41.88 0.73
N GLU A 166 -12.82 40.87 0.48
CA GLU A 166 -14.28 40.93 0.74
C GLU A 166 -14.62 40.76 2.21
N CYS A 167 -13.64 40.36 3.04
CA CYS A 167 -13.80 40.02 4.44
C CYS A 167 -14.95 39.01 4.69
N LYS A 168 -15.13 38.04 3.77
CA LYS A 168 -16.20 37.04 3.83
C LYS A 168 -15.65 35.63 3.69
N VAL A 169 -16.24 34.68 4.41
CA VAL A 169 -15.96 33.25 4.22
C VAL A 169 -16.52 32.80 2.87
N ARG A 170 -15.65 32.47 1.92
CA ARG A 170 -16.05 31.95 0.61
C ARG A 170 -16.32 30.45 0.69
N ILE A 171 -17.57 30.06 0.45
CA ILE A 171 -18.04 28.69 0.60
C ILE A 171 -18.53 28.16 -0.75
N LEU A 172 -17.99 27.02 -1.19
CA LEU A 172 -18.58 26.24 -2.27
C LEU A 172 -19.42 25.11 -1.67
N ALA A 173 -20.74 25.16 -1.85
CA ALA A 173 -21.67 24.17 -1.36
C ALA A 173 -22.16 23.27 -2.52
N ILE A 174 -21.72 22.02 -2.52
CA ILE A 174 -22.01 21.02 -3.55
C ILE A 174 -23.12 20.12 -3.04
N LEU A 175 -24.31 20.26 -3.62
CA LEU A 175 -25.53 19.52 -3.29
C LEU A 175 -25.73 18.43 -4.34
N ALA A 176 -25.12 17.27 -4.12
CA ALA A 176 -24.92 16.28 -5.17
C ALA A 176 -26.14 15.44 -5.53
N ARG A 177 -26.74 14.69 -4.59
CA ARG A 177 -27.88 13.80 -4.85
C ARG A 177 -29.00 14.04 -3.84
N ASP A 178 -30.25 13.95 -4.28
CA ASP A 178 -31.46 14.35 -3.53
C ASP A 178 -32.46 13.20 -3.27
N ASP A 179 -31.98 11.98 -3.03
CA ASP A 179 -32.79 10.79 -2.69
C ASP A 179 -33.51 10.90 -1.32
N GLY A 180 -34.19 12.01 -1.03
CA GLY A 180 -34.87 12.32 0.23
C GLY A 180 -34.44 13.63 0.90
N ILE A 181 -33.50 14.38 0.31
CA ILE A 181 -33.06 15.69 0.82
C ILE A 181 -33.97 16.81 0.31
N ASN A 182 -34.39 17.69 1.23
CA ASN A 182 -34.97 18.97 0.85
C ASN A 182 -33.84 19.98 0.59
N ILE A 183 -33.39 20.06 -0.66
CA ILE A 183 -32.34 20.99 -1.11
C ILE A 183 -32.62 22.43 -0.63
N GLN A 184 -33.88 22.83 -0.58
CA GLN A 184 -34.27 24.18 -0.16
C GLN A 184 -34.00 24.42 1.33
N GLU A 185 -34.19 23.41 2.19
CA GLU A 185 -33.85 23.52 3.62
C GLU A 185 -32.34 23.69 3.84
N GLU A 186 -31.52 22.98 3.07
CA GLU A 186 -30.05 23.08 3.15
C GLU A 186 -29.56 24.43 2.64
N GLN A 187 -30.11 24.92 1.54
CA GLN A 187 -29.83 26.27 1.04
C GLN A 187 -30.21 27.33 2.08
N GLN A 188 -31.42 27.27 2.65
CA GLN A 188 -31.87 28.20 3.68
C GLN A 188 -31.04 28.15 4.96
N LEU A 189 -30.48 26.98 5.30
CA LEU A 189 -29.56 26.83 6.43
C LEU A 189 -28.24 27.56 6.15
N LEU A 190 -27.68 27.34 4.98
CA LEU A 190 -26.40 27.90 4.58
C LEU A 190 -26.48 29.42 4.35
N GLU A 191 -27.56 29.92 3.75
CA GLU A 191 -27.77 31.36 3.53
C GLU A 191 -27.84 32.19 4.82
N LYS A 192 -28.06 31.57 5.99
CA LYS A 192 -28.10 32.24 7.29
C LYS A 192 -26.71 32.45 7.91
N LEU A 193 -25.65 31.97 7.27
CA LEU A 193 -24.29 32.05 7.83
C LEU A 193 -23.77 33.50 7.79
N PRO A 194 -23.30 34.03 8.93
CA PRO A 194 -22.78 35.39 9.00
C PRO A 194 -21.49 35.53 8.18
N ASP A 195 -21.28 36.71 7.61
CA ASP A 195 -20.05 37.08 6.89
C ASP A 195 -19.61 36.04 5.85
N SER A 196 -20.57 35.46 5.11
CA SER A 196 -20.32 34.42 4.13
C SER A 196 -20.68 34.83 2.70
N ALA A 197 -19.97 34.27 1.73
CA ALA A 197 -20.26 34.32 0.31
C ALA A 197 -20.36 32.89 -0.21
N ILE A 198 -21.59 32.43 -0.48
CA ILE A 198 -21.88 31.03 -0.76
C ILE A 198 -22.23 30.85 -2.23
N THR A 199 -21.55 29.92 -2.88
CA THR A 199 -21.86 29.45 -4.22
C THR A 199 -22.43 28.05 -4.14
N PHE A 200 -23.67 27.89 -4.59
CA PHE A 200 -24.34 26.59 -4.62
C PHE A 200 -24.14 25.90 -5.97
N LEU A 201 -23.71 24.64 -5.92
CA LEU A 201 -23.70 23.71 -7.04
C LEU A 201 -24.72 22.62 -6.78
N VAL A 202 -25.86 22.69 -7.45
CA VAL A 202 -26.96 21.73 -7.29
C VAL A 202 -26.88 20.69 -8.40
N LYS A 203 -26.64 19.43 -8.02
CA LYS A 203 -26.49 18.28 -8.93
C LYS A 203 -25.56 18.60 -10.12
N PRO A 204 -24.33 19.08 -9.86
CA PRO A 204 -23.47 19.60 -10.92
C PRO A 204 -23.10 18.52 -11.94
N GLN A 205 -22.78 18.98 -13.14
CA GLN A 205 -22.05 18.17 -14.11
C GLN A 205 -20.56 18.14 -13.75
N ARG A 206 -19.85 17.13 -14.23
CA ARG A 206 -18.42 16.91 -13.94
C ARG A 206 -17.56 18.11 -14.33
N GLU A 207 -17.79 18.67 -15.50
CA GLU A 207 -17.03 19.82 -16.03
C GLU A 207 -17.25 21.07 -15.18
N GLU A 208 -18.51 21.38 -14.82
CA GLU A 208 -18.86 22.55 -14.00
C GLU A 208 -18.19 22.51 -12.63
N LEU A 209 -18.21 21.35 -11.97
CA LEU A 209 -17.53 21.16 -10.70
C LEU A 209 -16.01 21.31 -10.86
N TYR A 210 -15.43 20.74 -11.91
CA TYR A 210 -13.99 20.82 -12.15
C TYR A 210 -13.54 22.27 -12.37
N ASP A 211 -14.26 23.02 -13.19
CA ASP A 211 -13.95 24.42 -13.52
C ASP A 211 -14.01 25.30 -12.26
N LEU A 212 -15.04 25.15 -11.42
CA LEU A 212 -15.15 25.93 -10.18
C LEU A 212 -14.07 25.59 -9.15
N LEU A 213 -13.69 24.31 -9.03
CA LEU A 213 -12.57 23.91 -8.19
C LEU A 213 -11.23 24.46 -8.70
N TRP A 214 -11.08 24.59 -10.02
CA TRP A 214 -9.85 25.01 -10.69
C TRP A 214 -9.66 26.53 -10.71
N GLU A 215 -10.71 27.28 -11.06
CA GLU A 215 -10.63 28.71 -11.38
C GLU A 215 -10.80 29.62 -10.17
N GLN A 216 -11.57 29.19 -9.17
CA GLN A 216 -11.90 30.03 -8.01
C GLN A 216 -11.09 29.66 -6.76
N SER A 217 -11.17 30.52 -5.74
CA SER A 217 -10.64 30.29 -4.40
C SER A 217 -11.78 30.14 -3.41
N TRP A 218 -11.61 29.22 -2.47
CA TRP A 218 -12.63 28.84 -1.49
C TRP A 218 -11.97 28.71 -0.13
N ASN A 219 -12.54 29.32 0.91
CA ASN A 219 -12.10 29.07 2.28
C ASN A 219 -12.65 27.71 2.75
N VAL A 220 -13.91 27.42 2.38
CA VAL A 220 -14.63 26.21 2.76
C VAL A 220 -15.22 25.52 1.54
N ILE A 221 -15.06 24.20 1.44
CA ILE A 221 -15.87 23.37 0.53
C ILE A 221 -16.76 22.45 1.35
N LEU A 222 -18.05 22.40 0.99
CA LEU A 222 -19.04 21.53 1.59
C LEU A 222 -19.55 20.54 0.53
N PHE A 223 -19.32 19.25 0.73
CA PHE A 223 -19.91 18.18 -0.06
C PHE A 223 -21.09 17.57 0.71
N LEU A 224 -22.30 17.75 0.18
CA LEU A 224 -23.56 17.25 0.72
C LEU A 224 -24.19 16.28 -0.29
N SER A 225 -24.44 15.05 0.13
CA SER A 225 -25.04 14.02 -0.74
C SER A 225 -25.87 13.03 0.07
N SER A 226 -27.12 12.79 -0.33
CA SER A 226 -27.92 11.63 0.12
C SER A 226 -27.84 10.53 -0.93
N GLY A 227 -27.43 9.33 -0.54
CA GLY A 227 -27.46 8.19 -1.46
C GLY A 227 -26.60 7.01 -1.01
N LYS A 228 -27.02 5.81 -1.46
CA LYS A 228 -26.25 4.58 -1.29
C LYS A 228 -25.07 4.57 -2.25
N SER A 229 -23.85 4.67 -1.72
CA SER A 229 -22.70 4.11 -2.41
C SER A 229 -22.61 2.63 -2.04
N ASP A 230 -23.16 1.75 -2.88
CA ASP A 230 -22.91 0.29 -2.82
C ASP A 230 -21.48 -0.05 -3.30
N ILE A 231 -20.64 0.96 -3.54
CA ILE A 231 -19.27 0.84 -4.05
C ILE A 231 -18.30 1.29 -2.96
N ALA A 232 -17.36 0.43 -2.60
CA ALA A 232 -16.32 0.74 -1.63
C ALA A 232 -15.49 1.98 -2.05
N GLY A 233 -15.51 3.02 -1.21
CA GLY A 233 -14.28 3.58 -0.65
C GLY A 233 -13.54 4.75 -1.30
N SER A 234 -14.01 5.35 -2.38
CA SER A 234 -13.32 6.53 -2.94
C SER A 234 -14.13 7.38 -3.91
N ARG A 235 -15.43 7.07 -4.09
CA ARG A 235 -16.30 7.76 -5.04
C ARG A 235 -17.23 8.72 -4.31
N ILE A 236 -17.24 9.98 -4.75
CA ILE A 236 -18.18 11.02 -4.35
C ILE A 236 -19.23 11.11 -5.46
N ASP A 237 -20.46 10.75 -5.13
CA ASP A 237 -21.59 11.01 -6.02
C ASP A 237 -21.75 12.53 -6.20
N ILE A 238 -21.88 13.00 -7.44
CA ILE A 238 -22.06 14.43 -7.75
C ILE A 238 -23.44 14.75 -8.32
N ASN A 239 -24.13 13.74 -8.86
CA ASN A 239 -25.54 13.78 -9.27
C ASN A 239 -26.15 12.37 -9.24
N GLU A 240 -27.37 12.19 -9.76
CA GLU A 240 -28.03 10.87 -9.76
C GLU A 240 -27.32 9.83 -10.63
N THR A 241 -26.54 10.28 -11.63
CA THR A 241 -25.97 9.42 -12.68
C THR A 241 -24.45 9.38 -12.70
N ASP A 242 -23.77 10.35 -12.10
CA ASP A 242 -22.32 10.51 -12.14
C ASP A 242 -21.72 10.56 -10.72
N SER A 243 -20.51 10.03 -10.63
CA SER A 243 -19.68 9.99 -9.44
C SER A 243 -18.22 10.20 -9.80
N LEU A 244 -17.48 10.84 -8.91
CA LEU A 244 -16.07 11.18 -9.09
C LEU A 244 -15.23 10.43 -8.07
N THR A 245 -14.11 9.86 -8.50
CA THR A 245 -13.06 9.49 -7.55
C THR A 245 -12.25 10.72 -7.15
N VAL A 246 -11.62 10.66 -5.98
CA VAL A 246 -10.62 11.67 -5.59
C VAL A 246 -9.54 11.83 -6.66
N GLU A 247 -9.13 10.74 -7.30
CA GLU A 247 -8.12 10.81 -8.36
C GLU A 247 -8.58 11.56 -9.61
N GLU A 248 -9.87 11.48 -9.96
CA GLU A 248 -10.43 12.24 -11.08
C GLU A 248 -10.40 13.77 -10.83
N ILE A 249 -10.55 14.20 -9.57
CA ILE A 249 -10.50 15.63 -9.19
C ILE A 249 -9.21 16.06 -8.51
N ARG A 250 -8.21 15.18 -8.40
CA ARG A 250 -6.99 15.43 -7.59
C ARG A 250 -6.27 16.70 -7.98
N PHE A 251 -6.14 16.98 -9.28
CA PHE A 251 -5.46 18.19 -9.75
C PHE A 251 -6.28 19.45 -9.47
N ALA A 252 -7.61 19.40 -9.63
CA ALA A 252 -8.49 20.51 -9.28
C ALA A 252 -8.43 20.77 -7.78
N MET A 253 -8.58 19.76 -6.93
CA MET A 253 -8.48 19.91 -5.48
C MET A 253 -7.09 20.39 -5.02
N ARG A 254 -6.00 19.93 -5.65
CA ARG A 254 -4.65 20.47 -5.39
C ARG A 254 -4.58 21.97 -5.69
N LYS A 255 -5.19 22.39 -6.81
CA LYS A 255 -5.28 23.80 -7.18
C LYS A 255 -6.13 24.56 -6.17
N THR A 256 -7.25 24.00 -5.72
CA THR A 256 -8.11 24.59 -4.69
C THR A 256 -7.35 24.79 -3.37
N VAL A 257 -6.57 23.80 -2.90
CA VAL A 257 -5.71 23.95 -1.72
C VAL A 257 -4.67 25.05 -1.92
N ALA A 258 -4.01 25.07 -3.07
CA ALA A 258 -3.06 26.14 -3.40
C ALA A 258 -3.71 27.53 -3.51
N ASN A 259 -5.01 27.59 -3.80
CA ASN A 259 -5.81 28.81 -3.86
C ASN A 259 -6.46 29.17 -2.51
N GLY A 260 -6.10 28.50 -1.40
CA GLY A 260 -6.50 28.90 -0.05
C GLY A 260 -7.63 28.12 0.60
N LEU A 261 -7.86 26.86 0.21
CA LEU A 261 -8.77 25.98 0.95
C LEU A 261 -8.28 25.74 2.38
N GLU A 262 -9.11 26.06 3.36
CA GLU A 262 -8.79 25.93 4.79
C GLU A 262 -9.59 24.82 5.48
N LEU A 263 -10.84 24.59 5.06
CA LEU A 263 -11.71 23.56 5.62
C LEU A 263 -12.49 22.84 4.50
N ALA A 264 -12.46 21.51 4.48
CA ALA A 264 -13.34 20.71 3.64
C ALA A 264 -14.26 19.84 4.51
N ILE A 265 -15.57 19.89 4.24
CA ILE A 265 -16.57 19.09 4.98
C ILE A 265 -17.20 18.12 4.01
N PHE A 266 -16.94 16.83 4.23
CA PHE A 266 -17.56 15.73 3.51
C PHE A 266 -18.64 15.13 4.38
N ASN A 267 -19.82 15.75 4.34
CA ASN A 267 -20.99 15.29 5.08
C ASN A 267 -21.76 14.24 4.25
N CYS A 268 -21.02 13.28 3.70
CA CYS A 268 -21.51 12.27 2.76
C CYS A 268 -20.67 10.98 2.87
N GLY A 269 -21.33 9.81 2.81
CA GLY A 269 -20.68 8.50 2.61
C GLY A 269 -19.61 8.08 3.64
N ASP A 270 -18.87 7.01 3.33
CA ASP A 270 -17.70 6.55 4.09
C ASP A 270 -16.53 7.52 3.86
N GLY A 271 -16.38 8.44 4.81
CA GLY A 271 -15.50 9.59 4.72
C GLY A 271 -14.08 9.36 5.23
N VAL A 272 -13.79 8.28 5.98
CA VAL A 272 -12.41 8.00 6.41
C VAL A 272 -11.58 7.51 5.23
N GLU A 273 -12.08 6.58 4.41
CA GLU A 273 -11.39 6.17 3.17
C GLU A 273 -11.23 7.35 2.20
N LEU A 274 -12.21 8.26 2.18
CA LEU A 274 -12.12 9.50 1.41
C LEU A 274 -11.04 10.44 1.94
N ALA A 275 -10.91 10.58 3.27
CA ALA A 275 -9.85 11.35 3.89
C ALA A 275 -8.47 10.80 3.52
N GLU A 276 -8.31 9.47 3.53
CA GLU A 276 -7.08 8.78 3.14
C GLU A 276 -6.68 9.07 1.70
N ALA A 277 -7.64 8.99 0.77
CA ALA A 277 -7.42 9.35 -0.62
C ALA A 277 -7.03 10.83 -0.81
N LEU A 278 -7.48 11.72 0.08
CA LEU A 278 -7.20 13.15 0.05
C LEU A 278 -5.91 13.55 0.81
N GLU A 279 -5.25 12.63 1.52
CA GLU A 279 -4.07 12.94 2.36
C GLU A 279 -2.93 13.60 1.58
N LEU A 280 -2.68 13.16 0.34
CA LEU A 280 -1.64 13.70 -0.54
C LEU A 280 -1.89 15.16 -0.96
N LEU A 281 -3.09 15.68 -0.74
CA LEU A 281 -3.44 17.07 -1.02
C LEU A 281 -3.12 18.02 0.14
N HIS A 282 -2.83 17.47 1.32
CA HIS A 282 -2.49 18.23 2.53
C HIS A 282 -3.53 19.31 2.88
N ILE A 283 -4.82 19.02 2.68
CA ILE A 283 -5.92 19.92 3.08
C ILE A 283 -5.76 20.26 4.57
N PRO A 284 -5.84 21.54 4.98
CA PRO A 284 -5.50 21.92 6.35
C PRO A 284 -6.40 21.26 7.39
N GLN A 285 -7.73 21.39 7.22
CA GLN A 285 -8.72 20.78 8.09
C GLN A 285 -9.78 20.07 7.24
N MET A 286 -10.19 18.89 7.69
CA MET A 286 -11.30 18.16 7.12
C MET A 286 -12.25 17.68 8.20
N ILE A 287 -13.55 17.69 7.89
CA ILE A 287 -14.56 16.97 8.66
C ILE A 287 -15.17 15.92 7.74
N VAL A 288 -15.11 14.66 8.16
CA VAL A 288 -15.62 13.51 7.39
C VAL A 288 -16.54 12.67 8.25
N MET A 289 -17.36 11.83 7.61
CA MET A 289 -18.18 10.85 8.32
C MET A 289 -17.44 9.51 8.39
N ARG A 290 -17.35 8.89 9.56
CA ARG A 290 -16.62 7.63 9.80
C ARG A 290 -17.16 6.48 8.96
N GLU A 291 -18.48 6.47 8.79
CA GLU A 291 -19.24 5.46 8.09
C GLU A 291 -20.39 6.15 7.34
N VAL A 292 -21.10 5.38 6.51
CA VAL A 292 -22.29 5.85 5.80
C VAL A 292 -23.27 6.52 6.77
N VAL A 293 -23.52 7.81 6.57
CA VAL A 293 -24.36 8.62 7.47
C VAL A 293 -25.83 8.64 7.00
N PRO A 294 -26.81 8.41 7.90
CA PRO A 294 -28.21 8.67 7.59
C PRO A 294 -28.49 10.16 7.38
N ASP A 295 -29.30 10.53 6.39
CA ASP A 295 -29.57 11.93 6.02
C ASP A 295 -29.98 12.82 7.19
N LYS A 296 -30.83 12.30 8.09
CA LYS A 296 -31.26 13.05 9.28
C LYS A 296 -30.08 13.36 10.22
N VAL A 297 -29.16 12.42 10.38
CA VAL A 297 -27.96 12.59 11.22
C VAL A 297 -27.01 13.60 10.55
N ALA A 298 -26.77 13.46 9.24
CA ALA A 298 -25.93 14.37 8.47
C ALA A 298 -26.43 15.83 8.54
N ARG A 299 -27.74 16.02 8.36
CA ARG A 299 -28.37 17.36 8.38
C ARG A 299 -28.31 17.99 9.75
N GLU A 300 -28.65 17.23 10.80
CA GLU A 300 -28.61 17.73 12.17
C GLU A 300 -27.18 18.03 12.61
N PHE A 301 -26.21 17.20 12.24
CA PHE A 301 -24.80 17.50 12.49
C PHE A 301 -24.40 18.83 11.86
N LEU A 302 -24.59 18.96 10.54
CA LEU A 302 -24.16 20.15 9.79
C LEU A 302 -24.81 21.42 10.33
N LYS A 303 -26.11 21.38 10.61
CA LYS A 303 -26.87 22.49 11.16
C LYS A 303 -26.31 22.99 12.49
N PHE A 304 -26.03 22.06 13.41
CA PHE A 304 -25.52 22.42 14.73
C PHE A 304 -24.06 22.85 14.65
N PHE A 305 -23.23 22.11 13.91
CA PHE A 305 -21.82 22.44 13.69
C PHE A 305 -21.66 23.85 13.13
N LEU A 306 -22.34 24.17 12.03
CA LEU A 306 -22.21 25.49 11.39
C LEU A 306 -22.72 26.62 12.28
N ARG A 307 -23.79 26.39 13.06
CA ARG A 307 -24.29 27.37 14.03
C ARG A 307 -23.25 27.67 15.11
N GLU A 308 -22.65 26.65 15.70
CA GLU A 308 -21.68 26.81 16.77
C GLU A 308 -20.36 27.41 16.24
N PHE A 309 -19.88 26.92 15.09
CA PHE A 309 -18.62 27.38 14.48
C PHE A 309 -18.72 28.84 14.01
N SER A 310 -19.78 29.19 13.26
CA SER A 310 -20.02 30.60 12.87
C SER A 310 -20.41 31.50 14.05
N GLY A 311 -20.88 30.91 15.16
CA GLY A 311 -21.13 31.58 16.43
C GLY A 311 -19.86 31.94 17.22
N GLY A 312 -18.67 31.57 16.74
CA GLY A 312 -17.39 31.93 17.33
C GLY A 312 -16.73 30.85 18.19
N LYS A 313 -17.26 29.62 18.21
CA LYS A 313 -16.55 28.48 18.80
C LYS A 313 -15.40 28.04 17.89
N SER A 314 -14.38 27.42 18.49
CA SER A 314 -13.31 26.73 17.75
C SER A 314 -13.89 25.59 16.90
N LEU A 315 -13.13 25.15 15.89
CA LEU A 315 -13.51 23.98 15.09
C LEU A 315 -13.79 22.74 15.96
N TYR A 316 -12.92 22.48 16.94
CA TYR A 316 -13.00 21.34 17.85
C TYR A 316 -14.23 21.45 18.77
N GLY A 317 -14.44 22.61 19.42
CA GLY A 317 -15.60 22.84 20.26
C GLY A 317 -16.93 22.74 19.49
N ALA A 318 -16.99 23.27 18.27
CA ALA A 318 -18.18 23.20 17.43
C ALA A 318 -18.50 21.76 16.98
N VAL A 319 -17.50 20.96 16.58
CA VAL A 319 -17.69 19.54 16.24
C VAL A 319 -18.15 18.76 17.46
N ARG A 320 -17.54 19.01 18.63
CA ARG A 320 -17.91 18.35 19.88
C ARG A 320 -19.37 18.52 20.22
N GLU A 321 -19.83 19.77 20.28
CA GLU A 321 -21.20 20.06 20.65
C GLU A 321 -22.20 19.57 19.61
N ALA A 322 -21.88 19.71 18.33
CA ALA A 322 -22.71 19.17 17.26
C ALA A 322 -22.82 17.65 17.36
N ARG A 323 -21.72 16.95 17.68
CA ARG A 323 -21.70 15.51 17.88
C ARG A 323 -22.50 15.10 19.11
N GLU A 324 -22.27 15.72 20.28
CA GLU A 324 -23.04 15.43 21.50
C GLU A 324 -24.53 15.64 21.27
N TYR A 325 -24.91 16.65 20.49
CA TYR A 325 -26.29 16.88 20.11
C TYR A 325 -26.91 15.73 19.28
N LEU A 326 -26.11 14.92 18.57
CA LEU A 326 -26.59 13.74 17.85
C LEU A 326 -27.01 12.59 18.77
N GLU A 327 -26.63 12.60 20.06
CA GLU A 327 -27.02 11.56 21.03
C GLU A 327 -28.55 11.41 21.09
N ARG A 328 -29.29 12.52 20.95
CA ARG A 328 -30.76 12.53 20.88
C ARG A 328 -31.35 11.71 19.74
N LEU A 329 -30.53 11.34 18.74
CA LEU A 329 -30.91 10.54 17.59
C LEU A 329 -30.53 9.07 17.74
N GLU A 330 -29.72 8.71 18.75
CA GLU A 330 -29.18 7.34 18.90
C GLU A 330 -30.24 6.29 19.22
N TYR A 331 -31.39 6.70 19.76
CA TYR A 331 -32.56 5.81 19.93
C TYR A 331 -33.09 5.24 18.60
N LYS A 332 -32.83 5.94 17.49
CA LYS A 332 -33.28 5.55 16.13
C LYS A 332 -32.10 5.24 15.20
N PHE A 333 -30.97 5.87 15.42
CA PHE A 333 -29.75 5.73 14.64
C PHE A 333 -28.59 5.41 15.59
N PRO A 334 -28.43 4.13 16.00
CA PRO A 334 -27.43 3.77 16.99
C PRO A 334 -26.03 4.24 16.57
N CYS A 335 -25.24 4.70 17.54
CA CYS A 335 -23.88 5.22 17.31
C CYS A 335 -23.81 6.46 16.38
N ALA A 336 -24.88 7.25 16.25
CA ALA A 336 -24.86 8.50 15.48
C ALA A 336 -23.76 9.48 15.91
N THR A 337 -23.42 9.49 17.21
CA THR A 337 -22.32 10.30 17.73
C THR A 337 -20.97 9.88 17.16
N TRP A 338 -20.81 8.69 16.60
CA TRP A 338 -19.50 8.20 16.16
C TRP A 338 -19.07 8.73 14.79
N LEU A 339 -20.01 9.29 14.04
CA LEU A 339 -19.83 9.56 12.63
C LEU A 339 -18.93 10.76 12.37
N PRO A 340 -19.12 11.95 12.98
CA PRO A 340 -18.27 13.08 12.65
C PRO A 340 -16.83 12.88 13.15
N VAL A 341 -15.87 13.00 12.24
CA VAL A 341 -14.42 12.88 12.53
C VAL A 341 -13.68 14.09 11.98
N ILE A 342 -12.85 14.70 12.81
CA ILE A 342 -11.89 15.73 12.37
C ILE A 342 -10.64 15.03 11.85
N CYS A 343 -10.26 15.33 10.62
CA CYS A 343 -8.95 14.99 10.08
C CYS A 343 -8.13 16.28 9.95
N GLN A 344 -7.06 16.40 10.73
CA GLN A 344 -6.26 17.62 10.79
C GLN A 344 -4.86 17.40 10.21
N ASN A 345 -4.40 18.35 9.39
CA ASN A 345 -2.98 18.52 9.08
C ASN A 345 -2.29 19.21 10.26
N LEU A 346 -1.36 18.51 10.91
CA LEU A 346 -0.68 19.00 12.12
C LEU A 346 0.18 20.25 11.92
N THR A 347 0.50 20.60 10.67
CA THR A 347 1.29 21.79 10.37
C THR A 347 0.49 23.09 10.44
N VAL A 348 -0.84 23.01 10.60
CA VAL A 348 -1.74 24.16 10.61
C VAL A 348 -2.64 24.12 11.84
N VAL A 349 -2.78 25.26 12.49
CA VAL A 349 -3.79 25.46 13.55
C VAL A 349 -5.15 25.69 12.89
N PRO A 350 -6.22 24.99 13.29
CA PRO A 350 -7.54 25.21 12.72
C PRO A 350 -7.98 26.66 12.88
N PRO A 351 -8.45 27.32 11.80
CA PRO A 351 -8.92 28.70 11.90
C PRO A 351 -10.28 28.78 12.59
N THR A 352 -10.54 29.93 13.22
CA THR A 352 -11.88 30.34 13.65
C THR A 352 -12.69 30.89 12.47
N TRP A 353 -14.00 31.00 12.62
CA TRP A 353 -14.86 31.60 11.59
C TRP A 353 -14.41 33.02 11.21
N GLN A 354 -14.03 33.82 12.20
CA GLN A 354 -13.57 35.19 12.00
C GLN A 354 -12.24 35.24 11.24
N GLU A 355 -11.32 34.30 11.49
CA GLU A 355 -10.05 34.20 10.76
C GLU A 355 -10.21 33.71 9.32
N LEU A 356 -11.24 32.91 9.02
CA LEU A 356 -11.62 32.56 7.64
C LEU A 356 -12.13 33.80 6.89
N ALA A 357 -12.86 34.68 7.58
CA ALA A 357 -13.39 35.92 7.03
C ALA A 357 -12.34 37.04 6.97
N ALA A 358 -11.24 36.98 7.72
CA ALA A 358 -10.30 38.10 7.84
C ALA A 358 -9.51 38.39 6.55
N ASP A 359 -9.30 39.68 6.24
CA ASP A 359 -8.38 40.09 5.18
C ASP A 359 -6.91 39.93 5.64
N ARG A 360 -6.19 39.03 4.98
CA ARG A 360 -4.78 38.73 5.25
C ARG A 360 -3.80 39.60 4.45
N SER A 361 -4.27 40.68 3.83
CA SER A 361 -3.43 41.62 3.07
C SER A 361 -2.46 42.47 3.92
N VAL A 362 -2.61 42.49 5.25
CA VAL A 362 -1.78 43.28 6.17
C VAL A 362 -0.99 42.36 7.11
N PRO A 363 0.36 42.35 7.08
CA PRO A 363 1.14 41.67 8.10
C PRO A 363 0.96 42.40 9.44
N GLU A 364 0.41 41.73 10.45
CA GLU A 364 0.52 42.21 11.83
C GLU A 364 2.01 42.29 12.22
N PRO A 365 2.48 43.40 12.81
CA PRO A 365 3.83 43.46 13.34
C PRO A 365 3.98 42.44 14.48
N PRO A 366 5.14 41.76 14.61
CA PRO A 366 5.34 40.80 15.68
C PRO A 366 5.20 41.48 17.05
N PRO A 367 4.58 40.83 18.05
CA PRO A 367 4.51 41.39 19.39
C PRO A 367 5.93 41.57 19.94
N GLU A 368 6.26 42.81 20.33
CA GLU A 368 7.50 43.11 21.03
C GLU A 368 7.64 42.21 22.26
N ALA A 369 8.69 41.39 22.27
CA ALA A 369 9.10 40.65 23.45
C ALA A 369 9.40 41.65 24.57
N LYS A 370 8.46 41.81 25.51
CA LYS A 370 8.69 42.50 26.77
C LYS A 370 9.83 41.79 27.49
N ARG A 371 11.01 42.38 27.41
CA ARG A 371 12.22 41.98 28.11
C ARG A 371 11.93 42.02 29.61
N ILE A 372 11.73 40.86 30.22
CA ILE A 372 11.67 40.68 31.66
C ILE A 372 13.04 41.11 32.22
N GLN A 373 13.09 42.33 32.77
CA GLN A 373 14.17 42.73 33.66
C GLN A 373 13.95 42.03 35.01
N GLY A 374 14.83 41.09 35.31
CA GLY A 374 14.81 40.35 36.58
C GLY A 374 16.19 39.83 36.93
N MET A 375 16.95 40.67 37.63
CA MET A 375 17.76 40.25 38.78
C MET A 375 18.98 39.35 38.50
N THR A 376 20.13 39.98 38.22
CA THR A 376 21.39 39.54 38.84
C THR A 376 22.23 40.75 39.22
N SER A 377 22.32 40.95 40.53
CA SER A 377 23.20 41.88 41.22
C SER A 377 24.67 41.55 40.90
N ARG A 378 25.41 42.55 40.39
CA ARG A 378 26.87 42.54 40.45
C ARG A 378 27.37 43.83 41.06
N THR A 379 27.99 43.63 42.22
CA THR A 379 28.74 44.57 43.04
C THR A 379 29.79 45.29 42.21
N THR A 380 29.73 46.61 42.28
CA THR A 380 30.70 47.58 41.81
C THR A 380 31.99 47.46 42.62
N THR A 381 33.13 47.27 41.94
CA THR A 381 34.42 47.73 42.46
C THR A 381 35.21 48.38 41.33
N THR A 382 35.18 49.70 41.35
CA THR A 382 36.06 50.62 40.63
C THR A 382 37.49 50.56 41.19
N LEU A 383 38.51 50.76 40.34
CA LEU A 383 39.75 51.54 40.57
C LEU A 383 40.66 51.44 39.31
N PRO A 384 41.60 52.38 39.09
CA PRO A 384 41.48 53.35 38.00
C PRO A 384 42.63 53.33 36.99
N SER A 385 42.48 54.19 35.99
CA SER A 385 43.45 54.62 34.99
C SER A 385 44.79 55.08 35.56
N SER A 386 45.89 54.74 34.88
CA SER A 386 47.05 55.63 34.74
C SER A 386 47.80 55.41 33.44
N ASN A 387 48.19 56.54 32.86
CA ASN A 387 48.80 56.75 31.56
C ASN A 387 50.27 56.28 31.43
N THR A 388 50.72 56.31 30.17
CA THR A 388 52.08 56.57 29.65
C THR A 388 53.15 55.48 29.76
N SER A 389 53.59 54.97 28.60
CA SER A 389 54.87 55.40 27.97
C SER A 389 55.17 54.62 26.68
N ARG A 390 55.67 55.33 25.67
CA ARG A 390 56.33 54.77 24.47
C ARG A 390 57.73 54.32 24.84
N ASN A 391 58.16 53.11 24.42
CA ASN A 391 59.33 52.97 23.54
C ASN A 391 59.69 51.50 23.17
N THR A 392 59.90 51.34 21.86
CA THR A 392 60.93 50.55 21.14
C THR A 392 61.20 49.06 21.45
N ASN A 393 60.93 48.25 20.41
CA ASN A 393 61.75 47.16 19.86
C ASN A 393 62.43 46.17 20.83
N THR A 394 61.98 44.91 20.85
CA THR A 394 62.80 43.78 20.34
C THR A 394 61.99 42.47 20.21
N LYS A 395 62.40 41.69 19.21
CA LYS A 395 61.90 40.39 18.75
C LYS A 395 61.60 39.37 19.87
N LEU A 396 60.41 38.76 19.85
CA LEU A 396 60.23 37.34 20.22
C LEU A 396 58.84 36.82 19.80
N GLY A 397 58.78 35.66 19.14
CA GLY A 397 57.60 34.78 19.23
C GLY A 397 56.69 34.63 18.01
N LEU A 398 57.23 34.49 16.79
CA LEU A 398 56.50 33.92 15.64
C LEU A 398 56.27 32.41 15.85
N LYS A 399 55.44 32.02 16.82
CA LYS A 399 55.00 30.61 17.06
C LYS A 399 53.53 30.46 17.46
N ALA A 400 52.71 31.51 17.38
CA ALA A 400 51.28 31.46 17.74
C ALA A 400 50.30 31.66 16.57
N ILE A 401 50.76 31.81 15.33
CA ILE A 401 49.88 31.99 14.14
C ILE A 401 49.74 30.69 13.33
N ALA A 402 50.68 29.74 13.44
CA ALA A 402 50.58 28.45 12.76
C ALA A 402 49.56 27.50 13.42
N ALA A 403 49.39 27.54 14.75
CA ALA A 403 48.47 26.62 15.44
C ALA A 403 46.99 26.98 15.20
N THR A 404 46.66 28.27 15.15
CA THR A 404 45.30 28.76 14.84
C THR A 404 44.96 28.60 13.35
N ALA A 405 45.93 28.75 12.44
CA ALA A 405 45.71 28.46 11.02
C ALA A 405 45.50 26.96 10.76
N VAL A 406 46.24 26.07 11.44
CA VAL A 406 46.04 24.62 11.33
C VAL A 406 44.71 24.19 11.95
N VAL A 407 44.29 24.75 13.10
CA VAL A 407 42.98 24.46 13.71
C VAL A 407 41.82 25.01 12.87
N CYS A 408 41.95 26.19 12.25
CA CYS A 408 40.95 26.72 11.31
C CYS A 408 40.91 25.93 9.99
N LEU A 409 42.05 25.49 9.46
CA LEU A 409 42.11 24.64 8.25
C LEU A 409 41.57 23.22 8.52
N THR A 410 41.83 22.63 9.69
CA THR A 410 41.30 21.32 10.05
C THR A 410 39.82 21.37 10.38
N THR A 411 39.34 22.43 11.05
CA THR A 411 37.89 22.63 11.27
C THR A 411 37.16 22.92 9.97
N PHE A 412 37.72 23.76 9.08
CA PHE A 412 37.13 24.03 7.76
C PHE A 412 37.11 22.80 6.86
N ALA A 413 38.20 22.02 6.82
CA ALA A 413 38.27 20.76 6.09
C ALA A 413 37.33 19.69 6.69
N PHE A 414 37.16 19.66 8.01
CA PHE A 414 36.22 18.78 8.69
C PHE A 414 34.77 19.16 8.35
N SER A 415 34.40 20.44 8.41
CA SER A 415 33.07 20.91 8.00
C SER A 415 32.81 20.68 6.51
N TYR A 416 33.78 20.92 5.63
CA TYR A 416 33.64 20.67 4.20
C TYR A 416 33.45 19.18 3.90
N ARG A 417 34.22 18.31 4.57
CA ARG A 417 34.12 16.85 4.42
C ARG A 417 32.86 16.27 5.06
N ALA A 418 32.31 16.91 6.09
CA ALA A 418 31.06 16.52 6.74
C ALA A 418 29.80 17.05 6.03
N THR A 419 29.91 18.09 5.21
CA THR A 419 28.76 18.72 4.51
C THR A 419 27.90 17.71 3.72
N PRO A 420 28.46 16.75 2.94
CA PRO A 420 27.66 15.77 2.22
C PRO A 420 26.77 14.90 3.11
N TYR A 421 27.16 14.64 4.36
CA TYR A 421 26.41 13.80 5.30
C TYR A 421 25.07 14.40 5.72
N PHE A 422 24.97 15.72 5.71
CA PHE A 422 23.74 16.43 6.05
C PHE A 422 22.80 16.65 4.85
N LEU A 423 23.30 16.45 3.63
CA LEU A 423 22.56 16.74 2.39
C LEU A 423 22.20 15.49 1.58
N LYS A 424 23.03 14.44 1.62
CA LYS A 424 22.80 13.22 0.84
C LYS A 424 21.91 12.22 1.59
N PRO A 425 21.13 11.41 0.85
CA PRO A 425 20.34 10.33 1.44
C PRO A 425 21.23 9.29 2.14
N LYS A 426 20.75 8.77 3.26
CA LYS A 426 21.47 7.85 4.14
C LYS A 426 20.72 6.53 4.27
N LEU A 427 21.45 5.43 4.37
CA LEU A 427 20.88 4.12 4.65
C LEU A 427 21.54 3.46 5.85
N ASP A 428 20.73 2.77 6.65
CA ASP A 428 21.20 1.88 7.70
C ASP A 428 21.82 0.61 7.11
N ALA A 429 21.32 0.16 5.95
CA ALA A 429 21.87 -0.95 5.19
C ALA A 429 23.35 -0.70 4.78
N LYS A 430 24.21 -1.67 5.12
CA LYS A 430 25.65 -1.63 4.77
C LYS A 430 25.95 -2.11 3.35
N ALA A 431 25.06 -2.95 2.82
CA ALA A 431 25.12 -3.48 1.48
C ALA A 431 23.69 -3.61 0.93
N LEU A 432 23.58 -3.57 -0.40
CA LEU A 432 22.34 -3.76 -1.13
C LEU A 432 22.56 -4.76 -2.26
N THR A 433 21.60 -5.65 -2.45
CA THR A 433 21.52 -6.55 -3.60
C THR A 433 20.36 -6.12 -4.49
N ILE A 434 20.67 -5.74 -5.73
CA ILE A 434 19.68 -5.47 -6.77
C ILE A 434 19.43 -6.76 -7.55
N GLY A 435 18.25 -7.33 -7.35
CA GLY A 435 17.75 -8.46 -8.10
C GLY A 435 17.17 -8.06 -9.46
N THR A 436 17.44 -8.81 -10.52
CA THR A 436 16.88 -8.51 -11.85
C THR A 436 16.60 -9.75 -12.70
N LEU A 437 15.50 -9.70 -13.47
CA LEU A 437 15.25 -10.57 -14.62
C LEU A 437 15.40 -9.82 -15.95
N CYS A 438 15.76 -8.54 -15.90
CA CYS A 438 16.16 -7.78 -17.07
C CYS A 438 17.64 -7.95 -17.34
N ASN A 439 18.06 -7.58 -18.55
CA ASN A 439 19.47 -7.49 -18.91
C ASN A 439 20.24 -6.66 -17.87
N ARG A 440 21.21 -7.31 -17.23
CA ARG A 440 21.98 -6.77 -16.11
C ARG A 440 22.76 -5.51 -16.46
N ASP A 441 23.29 -5.41 -17.68
CA ASP A 441 24.15 -4.30 -18.11
C ASP A 441 23.38 -2.98 -18.11
N ARG A 442 22.06 -3.03 -18.34
CA ARG A 442 21.18 -1.86 -18.30
C ARG A 442 21.06 -1.21 -16.93
N LEU A 443 21.41 -1.93 -15.85
CA LEU A 443 21.39 -1.42 -14.48
C LEU A 443 22.72 -0.75 -14.07
N GLU A 444 23.82 -0.90 -14.83
CA GLU A 444 25.12 -0.32 -14.45
C GLU A 444 25.09 1.21 -14.21
N PRO A 445 24.40 2.01 -15.05
CA PRO A 445 24.28 3.45 -14.79
C PRO A 445 23.54 3.74 -13.48
N LEU A 446 22.54 2.92 -13.14
CA LEU A 446 21.79 3.05 -11.91
C LEU A 446 22.64 2.67 -10.70
N VAL A 447 23.37 1.55 -10.76
CA VAL A 447 24.30 1.13 -9.70
C VAL A 447 25.32 2.23 -9.43
N SER A 448 25.90 2.80 -10.48
CA SER A 448 26.86 3.91 -10.37
C SER A 448 26.22 5.16 -9.74
N TYR A 449 24.98 5.47 -10.11
CA TYR A 449 24.24 6.58 -9.52
C TYR A 449 23.98 6.37 -8.03
N LEU A 450 23.48 5.20 -7.64
CA LEU A 450 23.20 4.86 -6.24
C LEU A 450 24.48 4.87 -5.39
N GLN A 451 25.58 4.26 -5.87
CA GLN A 451 26.88 4.26 -5.17
C GLN A 451 27.46 5.67 -4.93
N ASN A 452 27.11 6.64 -5.78
CA ASN A 452 27.60 8.02 -5.67
C ASN A 452 26.70 8.93 -4.81
N HIS A 453 25.43 8.55 -4.61
CA HIS A 453 24.44 9.39 -3.96
C HIS A 453 24.02 8.86 -2.58
N LEU A 454 24.13 7.56 -2.33
CA LEU A 454 23.84 6.96 -1.03
C LEU A 454 25.05 7.01 -0.10
N LEU A 455 24.80 7.34 1.18
CA LEU A 455 25.80 7.33 2.25
C LEU A 455 25.41 6.36 3.38
N PRO A 456 26.37 5.77 4.11
CA PRO A 456 26.05 5.02 5.31
C PRO A 456 25.50 5.96 6.40
N ALA A 457 24.45 5.53 7.10
CA ALA A 457 23.85 6.27 8.21
C ALA A 457 24.75 6.35 9.45
N ASN A 458 25.78 5.51 9.54
CA ASN A 458 26.81 5.65 10.56
C ASN A 458 27.83 6.73 10.15
N PHE A 459 27.90 7.82 10.92
CA PHE A 459 28.80 8.94 10.65
C PHE A 459 30.29 8.53 10.59
N VAL A 460 30.71 7.57 11.41
CA VAL A 460 32.11 7.10 11.41
C VAL A 460 32.42 6.37 10.11
N ASP A 461 31.53 5.50 9.64
CA ASP A 461 31.68 4.81 8.36
C ASP A 461 31.73 5.81 7.19
N PHE A 462 30.86 6.82 7.19
CA PHE A 462 30.92 7.91 6.23
C PHE A 462 32.26 8.66 6.29
N PHE A 463 32.70 9.05 7.49
CA PHE A 463 33.91 9.85 7.70
C PHE A 463 35.18 9.10 7.28
N LEU A 464 35.20 7.78 7.47
CA LEU A 464 36.23 6.86 6.98
C LEU A 464 36.18 6.63 5.47
N GLY A 465 35.18 7.18 4.76
CA GLY A 465 35.01 7.05 3.32
C GLY A 465 34.47 5.69 2.89
N LYS A 466 33.83 4.94 3.79
CA LYS A 466 33.15 3.70 3.41
C LYS A 466 31.93 4.04 2.55
N LYS A 467 31.71 3.22 1.52
CA LYS A 467 30.53 3.29 0.65
C LYS A 467 29.61 2.12 0.93
N ILE A 468 28.34 2.27 0.59
CA ILE A 468 27.40 1.16 0.57
C ILE A 468 27.78 0.24 -0.59
N ALA A 469 28.01 -1.05 -0.29
CA ALA A 469 28.28 -2.03 -1.31
C ALA A 469 26.99 -2.34 -2.08
N ILE A 470 27.01 -2.28 -3.41
CA ILE A 470 25.84 -2.60 -4.24
C ILE A 470 26.23 -3.71 -5.20
N ALA A 471 25.55 -4.85 -5.10
CA ALA A 471 25.68 -5.98 -6.01
C ALA A 471 24.45 -6.09 -6.92
N VAL A 472 24.64 -6.66 -8.11
CA VAL A 472 23.52 -7.04 -8.99
C VAL A 472 23.51 -8.55 -9.11
N ASP A 473 22.34 -9.14 -8.89
CA ASP A 473 22.09 -10.58 -8.90
C ASP A 473 20.95 -10.91 -9.89
N GLY A 474 21.23 -11.80 -10.84
CA GLY A 474 20.33 -12.11 -11.97
C GLY A 474 20.65 -11.37 -13.27
N ASP A 475 20.00 -11.84 -14.34
CA ASP A 475 20.04 -11.31 -15.71
C ASP A 475 18.78 -11.78 -16.48
N ASP A 476 18.73 -11.53 -17.80
CA ASP A 476 17.62 -11.91 -18.68
C ASP A 476 17.49 -13.43 -18.95
N ARG A 477 18.34 -14.25 -18.33
CA ARG A 477 18.29 -15.71 -18.38
C ARG A 477 17.79 -16.31 -17.06
N LEU A 478 17.66 -15.49 -16.02
CA LEU A 478 17.13 -15.93 -14.73
C LEU A 478 15.65 -16.30 -14.88
N LEU A 479 15.28 -17.47 -14.36
CA LEU A 479 13.93 -18.00 -14.48
C LEU A 479 13.01 -17.41 -13.41
N ASP A 480 11.73 -17.23 -13.75
CA ASP A 480 10.71 -16.73 -12.81
C ASP A 480 10.66 -17.55 -11.50
N SER A 481 10.86 -18.86 -11.57
CA SER A 481 10.91 -19.72 -10.38
C SER A 481 12.09 -19.43 -9.46
N ASP A 482 13.25 -19.09 -10.02
CA ASP A 482 14.46 -18.81 -9.26
C ASP A 482 14.37 -17.42 -8.64
N ALA A 483 13.82 -16.46 -9.39
CA ALA A 483 13.48 -15.14 -8.88
C ALA A 483 12.48 -15.21 -7.70
N LYS A 484 11.39 -15.98 -7.83
CA LYS A 484 10.44 -16.22 -6.73
C LYS A 484 11.15 -16.80 -5.51
N ASN A 485 12.05 -17.76 -5.70
CA ASN A 485 12.80 -18.35 -4.59
C ASN A 485 13.77 -17.36 -3.92
N LYS A 486 14.41 -16.47 -4.68
CA LYS A 486 15.25 -15.38 -4.16
C LYS A 486 14.43 -14.35 -3.38
N LEU A 487 13.24 -14.00 -3.87
CA LEU A 487 12.31 -13.12 -3.17
C LEU A 487 11.83 -13.73 -1.84
N GLU A 488 11.48 -15.03 -1.83
CA GLU A 488 11.08 -15.78 -0.64
C GLU A 488 12.17 -15.77 0.45
N ARG A 489 13.44 -15.87 0.02
CA ARG A 489 14.61 -15.84 0.91
C ARG A 489 15.06 -14.45 1.31
N GLN A 490 14.45 -13.43 0.70
CA GLN A 490 14.86 -12.04 0.89
C GLN A 490 16.30 -11.78 0.44
N ASP A 491 16.77 -12.50 -0.58
CA ASP A 491 18.11 -12.35 -1.16
C ASP A 491 18.26 -11.01 -1.92
N TRP A 492 17.14 -10.38 -2.30
CA TRP A 492 17.09 -9.13 -3.05
C TRP A 492 16.55 -8.01 -2.18
N ASP A 493 17.32 -6.93 -2.04
CA ASP A 493 16.89 -5.72 -1.34
C ASP A 493 16.05 -4.82 -2.26
N ILE A 494 16.41 -4.78 -3.54
CA ILE A 494 15.70 -4.07 -4.60
C ILE A 494 15.46 -5.04 -5.76
N ALA A 495 14.22 -5.39 -6.05
CA ALA A 495 13.85 -6.35 -7.08
C ALA A 495 13.29 -5.64 -8.33
N PHE A 496 14.08 -5.61 -9.41
CA PHE A 496 13.64 -5.27 -10.76
C PHE A 496 13.03 -6.52 -11.41
N THR A 497 11.73 -6.70 -11.21
CA THR A 497 11.10 -8.00 -11.44
C THR A 497 10.94 -8.37 -12.91
N CYS A 498 10.76 -7.40 -13.82
CA CYS A 498 10.64 -7.57 -15.28
C CYS A 498 9.57 -8.58 -15.78
N SER A 499 8.89 -9.28 -14.88
CA SER A 499 7.84 -10.28 -15.09
C SER A 499 6.67 -9.94 -14.16
N ALA A 500 5.48 -9.86 -14.74
CA ALA A 500 4.24 -9.62 -13.99
C ALA A 500 3.97 -10.74 -12.97
N ILE A 501 4.44 -11.96 -13.24
CA ILE A 501 4.31 -13.11 -12.34
C ILE A 501 5.22 -12.89 -11.12
N VAL A 502 6.45 -12.44 -11.34
CA VAL A 502 7.42 -12.17 -10.27
C VAL A 502 6.99 -10.94 -9.46
N SER A 503 6.42 -9.90 -10.08
CA SER A 503 5.82 -8.75 -9.38
C SER A 503 4.68 -9.15 -8.46
N GLY A 504 3.71 -9.93 -8.97
CA GLY A 504 2.61 -10.43 -8.15
C GLY A 504 3.09 -11.28 -6.99
N PHE A 505 4.13 -12.09 -7.20
CA PHE A 505 4.75 -12.86 -6.13
C PHE A 505 5.50 -11.99 -5.10
N ALA A 506 6.22 -10.96 -5.53
CA ALA A 506 6.89 -10.01 -4.62
C ALA A 506 5.87 -9.35 -3.69
N LYS A 507 4.70 -8.95 -4.23
CA LYS A 507 3.58 -8.41 -3.47
C LYS A 507 3.04 -9.41 -2.43
N GLU A 508 2.85 -10.67 -2.83
CA GLU A 508 2.46 -11.75 -1.90
C GLU A 508 3.49 -12.01 -0.79
N LYS A 509 4.73 -11.58 -0.98
CA LYS A 509 5.83 -11.66 -0.01
C LYS A 509 6.10 -10.35 0.73
N ASN A 510 5.12 -9.43 0.72
CA ASN A 510 5.17 -8.15 1.43
C ASN A 510 6.33 -7.24 1.01
N TYR A 511 6.85 -7.38 -0.21
CA TYR A 511 7.74 -6.38 -0.76
C TYR A 511 6.95 -5.11 -1.05
N THR A 512 7.55 -3.95 -0.76
CA THR A 512 6.93 -2.63 -0.98
C THR A 512 7.20 -2.19 -2.41
N PHE A 513 6.15 -1.83 -3.15
CA PHE A 513 6.30 -1.28 -4.50
C PHE A 513 7.03 0.08 -4.46
N ALA A 514 7.95 0.31 -5.39
CA ALA A 514 8.71 1.57 -5.49
C ALA A 514 8.60 2.26 -6.86
N ALA A 515 8.46 1.51 -7.95
CA ALA A 515 8.33 2.09 -9.29
C ALA A 515 7.72 1.09 -10.28
N LEU A 516 7.10 1.60 -11.33
CA LEU A 516 6.62 0.78 -12.45
C LEU A 516 7.78 0.53 -13.43
N MET A 517 7.93 -0.71 -13.91
CA MET A 517 8.83 -1.03 -15.01
C MET A 517 8.12 -0.88 -16.35
N PHE A 518 8.88 -0.50 -17.39
CA PHE A 518 8.36 -0.27 -18.74
C PHE A 518 7.16 0.71 -18.78
N PRO A 519 7.27 1.91 -18.19
CA PRO A 519 6.16 2.87 -18.07
C PRO A 519 5.53 3.31 -19.41
N GLN A 520 6.21 3.08 -20.53
CA GLN A 520 5.72 3.29 -21.89
C GLN A 520 4.67 2.25 -22.33
N ASN A 521 4.62 1.08 -21.68
CA ASN A 521 3.81 -0.08 -22.06
C ASN A 521 2.95 -0.53 -20.87
N THR A 522 2.09 0.36 -20.36
CA THR A 522 1.28 0.13 -19.14
C THR A 522 0.17 -0.90 -19.29
N ARG A 523 -0.19 -1.26 -20.53
CA ARG A 523 -1.17 -2.31 -20.85
C ARG A 523 -0.66 -3.15 -22.01
N SER A 524 -0.10 -4.30 -21.66
CA SER A 524 0.44 -5.27 -22.62
C SER A 524 -0.58 -6.36 -22.89
N GLN A 525 -0.83 -6.69 -24.15
CA GLN A 525 -1.66 -7.83 -24.54
C GLN A 525 -0.83 -8.84 -25.31
N ALA A 526 -1.18 -10.10 -25.21
CA ALA A 526 -0.75 -11.12 -26.13
C ALA A 526 -1.80 -11.35 -27.21
N ALA A 527 -1.41 -12.09 -28.25
CA ALA A 527 -2.31 -12.47 -29.32
C ALA A 527 -2.04 -13.90 -29.79
N LEU A 528 -3.09 -14.53 -30.29
CA LEU A 528 -3.00 -15.67 -31.19
C LEU A 528 -3.20 -15.15 -32.62
N TYR A 529 -2.34 -15.59 -33.52
CA TYR A 529 -2.36 -15.16 -34.91
C TYR A 529 -2.07 -16.32 -35.86
N VAL A 530 -2.56 -16.16 -37.08
CA VAL A 530 -2.42 -17.13 -38.16
C VAL A 530 -1.88 -16.44 -39.39
N LYS A 531 -1.52 -17.21 -40.42
CA LYS A 531 -1.23 -16.64 -41.74
C LYS A 531 -2.46 -15.94 -42.29
N ALA A 532 -2.29 -14.80 -42.96
CA ALA A 532 -3.40 -13.92 -43.38
C ALA A 532 -4.50 -14.64 -44.17
N ASN A 533 -4.11 -15.58 -45.05
CA ASN A 533 -5.01 -16.38 -45.88
C ASN A 533 -5.48 -17.72 -45.24
N SER A 534 -5.21 -17.95 -43.95
CA SER A 534 -5.65 -19.15 -43.24
C SER A 534 -7.18 -19.21 -43.12
N SER A 535 -7.75 -20.42 -43.19
CA SER A 535 -9.17 -20.67 -42.96
C SER A 535 -9.58 -20.53 -41.49
N ILE A 536 -8.64 -20.60 -40.56
CA ILE A 536 -8.87 -20.43 -39.11
C ILE A 536 -9.29 -18.97 -38.85
N GLN A 537 -10.47 -18.77 -38.27
CA GLN A 537 -11.02 -17.45 -37.95
C GLN A 537 -10.93 -17.12 -36.46
N SER A 538 -10.99 -18.12 -35.58
CA SER A 538 -11.01 -17.92 -34.13
C SER A 538 -10.51 -19.16 -33.37
N ILE A 539 -10.39 -19.05 -32.04
CA ILE A 539 -10.07 -20.19 -31.15
C ILE A 539 -11.06 -21.37 -31.31
N LYS A 540 -12.30 -21.10 -31.76
CA LYS A 540 -13.31 -22.14 -31.94
C LYS A 540 -12.93 -23.16 -33.02
N ASP A 541 -12.17 -22.72 -34.03
CA ASP A 541 -11.78 -23.56 -35.18
C ASP A 541 -10.60 -24.49 -34.85
N LEU A 542 -9.94 -24.27 -33.71
CA LEU A 542 -8.78 -25.05 -33.29
C LEU A 542 -9.19 -26.42 -32.75
N ASN A 543 -8.50 -27.45 -33.22
CA ASN A 543 -8.76 -28.85 -32.89
C ASN A 543 -7.45 -29.65 -32.74
N SER A 544 -7.53 -30.94 -32.43
CA SER A 544 -6.37 -31.80 -32.14
C SER A 544 -5.38 -32.00 -33.29
N SER A 545 -5.73 -31.60 -34.51
CA SER A 545 -4.82 -31.60 -35.66
C SER A 545 -4.05 -30.29 -35.83
N THR A 546 -4.55 -29.18 -35.27
CA THR A 546 -3.95 -27.85 -35.33
C THR A 546 -2.61 -27.82 -34.59
N VAL A 547 -1.57 -27.30 -35.24
CA VAL A 547 -0.25 -27.04 -34.67
C VAL A 547 -0.15 -25.59 -34.20
N VAL A 548 0.04 -25.40 -32.89
CA VAL A 548 0.23 -24.10 -32.25
C VAL A 548 1.67 -23.96 -31.80
N ALA A 549 2.37 -22.93 -32.27
CA ALA A 549 3.66 -22.55 -31.74
C ALA A 549 3.51 -21.61 -30.54
N LEU A 550 4.15 -21.97 -29.43
CA LEU A 550 4.17 -21.24 -28.17
C LEU A 550 5.60 -20.87 -27.76
N GLY A 551 5.70 -19.90 -26.86
CA GLY A 551 6.93 -19.53 -26.18
C GLY A 551 7.45 -20.61 -25.24
N ASP A 552 8.50 -20.29 -24.50
CA ASP A 552 8.93 -21.12 -23.38
C ASP A 552 8.00 -21.00 -22.16
N PHE A 553 8.19 -21.88 -21.18
CA PHE A 553 7.39 -21.94 -19.95
C PHE A 553 7.53 -20.74 -19.00
N ASN A 554 8.30 -19.71 -19.35
CA ASN A 554 8.45 -18.47 -18.58
C ASN A 554 7.85 -17.28 -19.34
N SER A 555 7.46 -17.43 -20.61
CA SER A 555 6.91 -16.34 -21.40
C SER A 555 5.46 -16.03 -21.03
N VAL A 556 5.21 -14.86 -20.46
CA VAL A 556 3.83 -14.43 -20.18
C VAL A 556 3.02 -14.26 -21.46
N SER A 557 3.61 -13.62 -22.49
CA SER A 557 2.91 -13.23 -23.71
C SER A 557 2.80 -14.34 -24.76
N SER A 558 3.80 -15.21 -24.89
CA SER A 558 3.76 -16.33 -25.84
C SER A 558 3.44 -17.68 -25.20
N PHE A 559 3.33 -17.78 -23.87
CA PHE A 559 2.95 -19.03 -23.21
C PHE A 559 1.78 -18.87 -22.23
N TYR A 560 1.92 -18.12 -21.13
CA TYR A 560 0.89 -18.12 -20.07
C TYR A 560 -0.48 -17.65 -20.55
N MET A 561 -0.54 -16.47 -21.14
CA MET A 561 -1.82 -15.90 -21.59
C MET A 561 -2.45 -16.75 -22.72
N PRO A 562 -1.70 -17.18 -23.75
CA PRO A 562 -2.20 -18.13 -24.75
C PRO A 562 -2.72 -19.45 -24.17
N VAL A 563 -1.97 -20.09 -23.25
CA VAL A 563 -2.38 -21.38 -22.66
C VAL A 563 -3.65 -21.23 -21.83
N TYR A 564 -3.78 -20.14 -21.09
CA TYR A 564 -5.01 -19.83 -20.36
C TYR A 564 -6.22 -19.65 -21.30
N ASP A 565 -6.07 -18.88 -22.38
CA ASP A 565 -7.17 -18.65 -23.33
C ASP A 565 -7.49 -19.88 -24.20
N LEU A 566 -6.54 -20.81 -24.33
CA LEU A 566 -6.71 -22.11 -24.97
C LEU A 566 -7.18 -23.21 -23.99
N PHE A 567 -7.52 -22.85 -22.75
CA PHE A 567 -7.95 -23.80 -21.73
C PHE A 567 -9.09 -24.71 -22.24
N GLY A 568 -8.96 -26.01 -21.96
CA GLY A 568 -9.95 -27.02 -22.40
C GLY A 568 -9.73 -27.56 -23.81
N LYS A 569 -8.73 -27.06 -24.56
CA LYS A 569 -8.37 -27.60 -25.88
C LYS A 569 -7.35 -28.73 -25.78
N SER A 570 -7.39 -29.65 -26.74
CA SER A 570 -6.30 -30.60 -27.02
C SER A 570 -5.71 -30.26 -28.38
N LEU A 571 -4.45 -29.86 -28.45
CA LEU A 571 -3.81 -29.30 -29.65
C LEU A 571 -2.42 -29.91 -29.86
N LYS A 572 -1.90 -29.90 -31.09
CA LYS A 572 -0.47 -30.13 -31.29
C LYS A 572 0.27 -28.86 -30.91
N VAL A 573 1.28 -28.97 -30.07
CA VAL A 573 2.03 -27.81 -29.57
C VAL A 573 3.50 -27.96 -29.94
N ASP A 574 4.07 -26.87 -30.43
CA ASP A 574 5.50 -26.66 -30.64
C ASP A 574 5.96 -25.55 -29.68
N ILE A 575 6.81 -25.85 -28.71
CA ILE A 575 7.12 -24.95 -27.58
C ILE A 575 8.58 -24.51 -27.56
N GLY A 576 8.85 -23.38 -26.91
CA GLY A 576 10.23 -22.93 -26.64
C GLY A 576 10.82 -22.00 -27.71
N HIS A 577 9.96 -21.38 -28.53
CA HIS A 577 10.39 -20.45 -29.57
C HIS A 577 10.26 -19.00 -29.11
N PRO A 578 11.23 -18.11 -29.41
CA PRO A 578 11.04 -16.68 -29.23
C PRO A 578 9.99 -16.13 -30.21
N ASP A 579 9.33 -15.02 -29.87
CA ASP A 579 8.22 -14.43 -30.64
C ASP A 579 8.56 -14.19 -32.13
N GLU A 580 9.80 -13.80 -32.45
CA GLU A 580 10.26 -13.64 -33.84
C GLU A 580 10.29 -14.95 -34.62
N GLU A 581 10.73 -16.05 -33.98
CA GLU A 581 10.74 -17.37 -34.60
C GLU A 581 9.31 -17.90 -34.79
N ILE A 582 8.44 -17.73 -33.79
CA ILE A 582 7.02 -18.11 -33.89
C ILE A 582 6.37 -17.42 -35.10
N ARG A 583 6.59 -16.11 -35.29
CA ARG A 583 6.11 -15.36 -36.46
C ARG A 583 6.60 -15.99 -37.77
N LYS A 584 7.88 -16.35 -37.85
CA LYS A 584 8.45 -17.01 -39.03
C LYS A 584 7.84 -18.38 -39.30
N LEU A 585 7.61 -19.19 -38.27
CA LEU A 585 6.99 -20.51 -38.39
C LEU A 585 5.58 -20.41 -38.98
N VAL A 586 4.77 -19.45 -38.54
CA VAL A 586 3.41 -19.21 -39.06
C VAL A 586 3.46 -18.75 -40.52
N LYS A 587 4.32 -17.77 -40.85
CA LYS A 587 4.44 -17.26 -42.23
C LYS A 587 4.85 -18.34 -43.23
N THR A 588 5.78 -19.19 -42.82
CA THR A 588 6.27 -20.32 -43.62
C THR A 588 5.28 -21.49 -43.68
N GLY A 589 4.22 -21.47 -42.88
CA GLY A 589 3.21 -22.53 -42.81
C GLY A 589 3.70 -23.81 -42.13
N LYS A 590 4.79 -23.73 -41.35
CA LYS A 590 5.28 -24.85 -40.53
C LYS A 590 4.37 -25.13 -39.34
N VAL A 591 3.65 -24.11 -38.87
CA VAL A 591 2.63 -24.19 -37.81
C VAL A 591 1.40 -23.39 -38.25
N ASP A 592 0.24 -23.75 -37.71
CA ASP A 592 -1.04 -23.16 -38.11
C ASP A 592 -1.33 -21.84 -37.37
N VAL A 593 -0.97 -21.81 -36.07
CA VAL A 593 -1.22 -20.69 -35.15
C VAL A 593 0.07 -20.37 -34.40
N GLY A 594 0.35 -19.08 -34.23
CA GLY A 594 1.42 -18.59 -33.35
C GLY A 594 0.84 -17.77 -32.21
N SER A 595 1.58 -17.71 -31.10
CA SER A 595 1.33 -16.81 -29.99
C SER A 595 2.47 -15.80 -29.80
N GLY A 596 2.17 -14.63 -29.24
CA GLY A 596 3.20 -13.64 -28.96
C GLY A 596 2.66 -12.32 -28.44
N TYR A 597 3.59 -11.43 -28.08
CA TYR A 597 3.29 -10.07 -27.67
C TYR A 597 2.62 -9.29 -28.82
N LEU A 598 1.54 -8.57 -28.52
CA LEU A 598 0.78 -7.78 -29.49
C LEU A 598 1.46 -6.42 -29.76
N ASP A 599 2.65 -6.44 -30.36
CA ASP A 599 3.36 -5.23 -30.77
C ASP A 599 2.79 -4.60 -32.06
N LYS A 600 3.29 -3.40 -32.39
CA LYS A 600 2.95 -2.70 -33.64
C LYS A 600 3.41 -3.45 -34.88
N ASN A 601 4.43 -4.31 -34.78
CA ASN A 601 4.97 -5.05 -35.92
C ASN A 601 3.99 -6.16 -36.33
N LEU A 602 3.53 -6.96 -35.36
CA LEU A 602 2.51 -7.98 -35.56
C LEU A 602 1.19 -7.39 -36.06
N GLN A 603 0.77 -6.23 -35.52
CA GLN A 603 -0.47 -5.58 -35.96
C GLN A 603 -0.41 -5.05 -37.40
N LYS A 604 0.77 -4.72 -37.91
CA LYS A 604 0.98 -4.18 -39.27
C LYS A 604 1.46 -5.21 -40.27
N ASP A 605 1.69 -6.44 -39.84
CA ASP A 605 2.23 -7.50 -40.67
C ASP A 605 1.15 -8.02 -41.64
N SER A 606 1.30 -7.74 -42.94
CA SER A 606 0.32 -8.14 -43.95
C SER A 606 0.23 -9.65 -44.18
N ASP A 607 1.25 -10.40 -43.77
CA ASP A 607 1.26 -11.87 -43.92
C ASP A 607 0.56 -12.58 -42.77
N LEU A 608 0.22 -11.86 -41.70
CA LEU A 608 -0.34 -12.40 -40.47
C LEU A 608 -1.69 -11.75 -40.16
N ARG A 609 -2.55 -12.50 -39.48
CA ARG A 609 -3.85 -12.03 -39.01
C ARG A 609 -4.07 -12.49 -37.58
N VAL A 610 -4.33 -11.52 -36.69
CA VAL A 610 -4.69 -11.79 -35.30
C VAL A 610 -6.10 -12.37 -35.25
N ILE A 611 -6.26 -13.53 -34.60
CA ILE A 611 -7.54 -14.23 -34.43
C ILE A 611 -8.09 -14.12 -33.00
N HIS A 612 -7.23 -13.76 -32.04
CA HIS A 612 -7.61 -13.58 -30.65
C HIS A 612 -6.63 -12.63 -29.95
N LYS A 613 -7.14 -11.74 -29.11
CA LYS A 613 -6.36 -10.90 -28.20
C LYS A 613 -6.61 -11.37 -26.78
N THR A 614 -5.54 -11.56 -26.01
CA THR A 614 -5.66 -12.00 -24.63
C THR A 614 -6.13 -10.86 -23.74
N ARG A 615 -6.45 -11.19 -22.48
CA ARG A 615 -6.59 -10.20 -21.41
C ARG A 615 -5.29 -9.39 -21.22
N ASP A 616 -5.43 -8.22 -20.62
CA ASP A 616 -4.31 -7.34 -20.28
C ASP A 616 -3.39 -8.03 -19.25
N VAL A 617 -2.09 -7.93 -19.53
CA VAL A 617 -1.02 -8.31 -18.60
C VAL A 617 -0.61 -7.05 -17.85
N PRO A 618 -0.72 -7.03 -16.51
CA PRO A 618 -0.26 -5.89 -15.72
C PRO A 618 1.25 -5.71 -15.90
N SER A 619 1.70 -4.46 -16.01
CA SER A 619 3.13 -4.17 -16.15
C SER A 619 3.90 -4.60 -14.89
N PRO A 620 5.14 -5.05 -15.01
CA PRO A 620 5.95 -5.42 -13.85
C PRO A 620 6.39 -4.18 -13.04
N GLY A 621 6.80 -4.40 -11.80
CA GLY A 621 7.25 -3.35 -10.88
C GLY A 621 8.67 -3.55 -10.34
N VAL A 622 9.19 -2.48 -9.74
CA VAL A 622 10.37 -2.46 -8.88
C VAL A 622 9.91 -2.52 -7.43
N TYR A 623 10.48 -3.44 -6.66
CA TYR A 623 10.01 -3.77 -5.31
C TYR A 623 11.15 -3.70 -4.30
N LEU A 624 10.85 -3.26 -3.08
CA LEU A 624 11.79 -3.11 -1.97
C LEU A 624 11.48 -4.14 -0.89
N ALA A 625 12.52 -4.76 -0.37
CA ALA A 625 12.39 -5.91 0.50
C ALA A 625 11.89 -5.56 1.91
N PRO A 626 11.09 -6.43 2.55
CA PRO A 626 10.49 -6.15 3.85
C PRO A 626 11.50 -6.09 5.01
N GLN A 627 12.69 -6.69 4.86
CA GLN A 627 13.76 -6.61 5.87
C GLN A 627 14.42 -5.23 5.96
N LEU A 628 14.25 -4.38 4.95
CA LEU A 628 14.72 -3.00 4.97
C LEU A 628 13.87 -2.18 5.94
N SER A 629 14.53 -1.29 6.71
CA SER A 629 13.82 -0.35 7.58
C SER A 629 12.85 0.50 6.76
N ALA A 630 11.77 0.99 7.38
CA ALA A 630 10.83 1.86 6.68
C ALA A 630 11.53 3.13 6.12
N GLY A 631 12.50 3.66 6.86
CA GLY A 631 13.33 4.79 6.42
C GLY A 631 14.25 4.44 5.23
N ASP A 632 14.85 3.26 5.22
CA ASP A 632 15.67 2.79 4.09
C ASP A 632 14.81 2.59 2.85
N ARG A 633 13.60 2.01 2.99
CA ARG A 633 12.65 1.85 1.87
C ARG A 633 12.23 3.20 1.29
N ALA A 634 11.80 4.14 2.13
CA ALA A 634 11.44 5.49 1.68
C ALA A 634 12.63 6.23 1.02
N THR A 635 13.84 6.04 1.56
CA THR A 635 15.05 6.62 0.99
C THR A 635 15.37 6.04 -0.39
N LEU A 636 15.28 4.72 -0.53
CA LEU A 636 15.52 3.99 -1.77
C LEU A 636 14.47 4.33 -2.83
N GLU A 637 13.20 4.41 -2.47
CA GLU A 637 12.14 4.83 -3.38
C GLU A 637 12.41 6.24 -3.92
N ASN A 638 12.66 7.20 -3.02
CA ASN A 638 12.92 8.60 -3.39
C ASN A 638 14.14 8.74 -4.31
N ILE A 639 15.25 8.06 -4.00
CA ILE A 639 16.47 8.15 -4.83
C ILE A 639 16.29 7.44 -6.18
N LEU A 640 15.57 6.33 -6.25
CA LEU A 640 15.23 5.67 -7.51
C LEU A 640 14.40 6.63 -8.38
N LEU A 641 13.33 7.22 -7.85
CA LEU A 641 12.46 8.13 -8.61
C LEU A 641 13.16 9.45 -8.99
N ALA A 642 14.09 9.93 -8.16
CA ALA A 642 14.92 11.10 -8.43
C ALA A 642 16.07 10.86 -9.43
N ALA A 643 16.35 9.60 -9.81
CA ALA A 643 17.39 9.29 -10.77
C ALA A 643 17.14 10.02 -12.11
N PRO A 644 18.20 10.53 -12.77
CA PRO A 644 18.09 11.21 -14.06
C PRO A 644 17.29 10.39 -15.09
N LYS A 645 16.52 11.07 -15.96
CA LYS A 645 15.72 10.40 -17.00
C LYS A 645 16.55 9.47 -17.89
N ALA A 646 17.81 9.80 -18.15
CA ALA A 646 18.74 8.96 -18.91
C ALA A 646 19.03 7.61 -18.24
N ILE A 647 18.98 7.53 -16.91
CA ILE A 647 19.16 6.27 -16.15
C ILE A 647 17.86 5.47 -16.13
N ARG A 648 16.71 6.14 -16.17
CA ARG A 648 15.37 5.56 -16.13
C ARG A 648 14.78 5.23 -17.51
N SER A 649 15.56 5.47 -18.56
CA SER A 649 15.13 5.36 -19.96
C SER A 649 14.95 3.91 -20.43
N PRO A 650 14.25 3.69 -21.57
CA PRO A 650 14.15 2.37 -22.21
C PRO A 650 15.48 1.71 -22.58
N GLU A 651 16.52 2.52 -22.80
CA GLU A 651 17.88 2.10 -23.13
C GLU A 651 18.65 1.58 -21.90
N THR A 652 18.17 1.89 -20.69
CA THR A 652 18.80 1.58 -19.41
C THR A 652 17.79 0.85 -18.49
N ALA A 653 17.78 1.15 -17.19
CA ALA A 653 16.99 0.45 -16.17
C ALA A 653 15.46 0.48 -16.37
N ASN A 654 14.95 1.37 -17.24
CA ASN A 654 13.58 1.35 -17.77
C ASN A 654 12.47 1.24 -16.71
N TYR A 655 12.41 2.23 -15.82
CA TYR A 655 11.42 2.33 -14.75
C TYR A 655 10.93 3.77 -14.56
N GLY A 656 9.77 3.94 -13.96
CA GLY A 656 9.17 5.26 -13.78
C GLY A 656 8.09 5.31 -12.71
N PHE A 657 7.60 6.53 -12.50
CA PHE A 657 6.51 6.81 -11.58
C PHE A 657 5.18 6.31 -12.16
N ALA A 658 4.48 5.46 -11.42
CA ALA A 658 3.11 5.05 -11.65
C ALA A 658 2.59 4.31 -10.41
N GLU A 659 1.28 4.13 -10.30
CA GLU A 659 0.66 3.30 -9.25
C GLU A 659 0.99 1.82 -9.44
N GLU A 660 1.00 1.08 -8.33
CA GLU A 660 1.20 -0.37 -8.37
C GLU A 660 0.01 -1.05 -9.10
N PRO A 661 0.26 -1.87 -10.14
CA PRO A 661 -0.81 -2.62 -10.79
C PRO A 661 -1.50 -3.63 -9.86
N ASP A 662 -2.79 -3.91 -10.09
CA ASP A 662 -3.49 -4.99 -9.41
C ASP A 662 -3.18 -6.35 -10.06
N TYR A 663 -2.35 -7.14 -9.40
CA TYR A 663 -1.95 -8.47 -9.88
C TYR A 663 -2.96 -9.59 -9.53
N ARG A 664 -4.01 -9.36 -8.72
CA ARG A 664 -4.84 -10.44 -8.15
C ARG A 664 -5.41 -11.39 -9.20
N LYS A 665 -6.15 -10.85 -10.19
CA LYS A 665 -6.75 -11.65 -11.28
C LYS A 665 -5.69 -12.29 -12.17
N PHE A 666 -4.57 -11.61 -12.41
CA PHE A 666 -3.49 -12.14 -13.22
C PHE A 666 -2.78 -13.32 -12.51
N MET A 667 -2.61 -13.25 -11.19
CA MET A 667 -2.02 -14.33 -10.40
C MET A 667 -2.94 -15.56 -10.34
N GLU A 668 -4.26 -15.40 -10.37
CA GLU A 668 -5.19 -16.53 -10.55
C GLU A 668 -4.96 -17.24 -11.90
N ILE A 669 -4.81 -16.47 -12.98
CA ILE A 669 -4.49 -16.99 -14.32
C ILE A 669 -3.15 -17.74 -14.29
N ALA A 670 -2.12 -17.11 -13.73
CA ALA A 670 -0.78 -17.68 -13.66
C ALA A 670 -0.77 -19.03 -12.94
N ARG A 671 -1.45 -19.14 -11.79
CA ARG A 671 -1.56 -20.39 -11.02
C ARG A 671 -2.30 -21.49 -11.78
N LEU A 672 -3.38 -21.14 -12.49
CA LEU A 672 -4.09 -22.11 -13.32
C LEU A 672 -3.16 -22.67 -14.41
N VAL A 673 -2.39 -21.81 -15.07
CA VAL A 673 -1.43 -22.24 -16.09
C VAL A 673 -0.30 -23.05 -15.48
N GLU A 674 0.24 -22.67 -14.33
CA GLU A 674 1.24 -23.49 -13.59
C GLU A 674 0.69 -24.89 -13.29
N THR A 675 -0.61 -25.01 -13.00
CA THR A 675 -1.28 -26.30 -12.83
C THR A 675 -1.35 -27.11 -14.13
N ILE A 676 -1.67 -26.48 -15.25
CA ILE A 676 -1.67 -27.12 -16.59
C ILE A 676 -0.25 -27.56 -16.96
N ILE A 677 0.75 -26.70 -16.77
CA ILE A 677 2.16 -27.03 -16.99
C ILE A 677 2.51 -28.31 -16.23
N ALA A 678 2.10 -28.38 -14.96
CA ALA A 678 2.43 -29.49 -14.10
C ALA A 678 1.63 -30.77 -14.37
N CYS A 679 0.42 -30.71 -14.93
CA CYS A 679 -0.41 -31.91 -15.16
C CYS A 679 -0.33 -32.46 -16.59
N SER A 680 -0.04 -31.61 -17.57
CA SER A 680 -0.06 -31.96 -18.99
C SER A 680 1.22 -32.64 -19.45
N ASN A 681 1.10 -33.57 -20.40
CA ASN A 681 2.25 -34.23 -21.02
C ASN A 681 2.72 -33.44 -22.25
N TRP A 682 3.69 -32.55 -22.05
CA TRP A 682 4.25 -31.69 -23.10
C TRP A 682 5.16 -32.43 -24.10
N THR A 683 5.50 -33.70 -23.86
CA THR A 683 6.30 -34.51 -24.80
C THR A 683 5.44 -35.34 -25.76
N LYS A 684 4.11 -35.25 -25.66
CA LYS A 684 3.18 -35.98 -26.51
C LYS A 684 2.19 -35.01 -27.16
N ASN A 685 2.06 -35.14 -28.48
CA ASN A 685 1.08 -34.39 -29.24
C ASN A 685 -0.10 -35.30 -29.62
N PRO A 686 -1.36 -34.86 -29.45
CA PRO A 686 -1.78 -33.55 -28.92
C PRO A 686 -1.60 -33.42 -27.39
N VAL A 687 -1.26 -32.22 -26.94
CA VAL A 687 -1.21 -31.82 -25.52
C VAL A 687 -2.60 -31.39 -25.09
N ASN A 688 -3.06 -31.87 -23.93
CA ASN A 688 -4.28 -31.37 -23.29
C ASN A 688 -3.95 -30.10 -22.51
N LEU A 689 -4.56 -28.96 -22.85
CA LEU A 689 -4.39 -27.68 -22.15
C LEU A 689 -5.42 -27.54 -21.01
N PHE A 690 -5.60 -28.63 -20.26
CA PHE A 690 -6.48 -28.75 -19.09
C PHE A 690 -6.11 -30.03 -18.34
N CYS A 691 -6.46 -30.09 -17.05
CA CYS A 691 -6.27 -31.28 -16.23
C CYS A 691 -7.57 -32.10 -16.15
N ASN A 692 -7.49 -33.43 -16.26
CA ASN A 692 -8.66 -34.34 -16.23
C ASN A 692 -9.25 -34.59 -14.84
N PHE A 693 -8.82 -33.86 -13.82
CA PHE A 693 -9.22 -34.09 -12.44
C PHE A 693 -9.57 -32.76 -11.78
N SER A 694 -10.69 -32.73 -11.05
CA SER A 694 -11.14 -31.56 -10.29
C SER A 694 -10.11 -31.25 -9.19
N TYR A 695 -9.42 -30.11 -9.34
CA TYR A 695 -8.55 -29.60 -8.28
C TYR A 695 -9.42 -29.23 -7.08
N PRO A 696 -9.06 -29.57 -5.83
CA PRO A 696 -9.69 -28.96 -4.68
C PRO A 696 -9.46 -27.45 -4.76
N GLN A 697 -10.54 -26.67 -4.78
CA GLN A 697 -10.43 -25.22 -4.67
C GLN A 697 -9.66 -24.88 -3.39
N ALA A 698 -8.57 -24.13 -3.53
CA ALA A 698 -7.75 -23.57 -2.45
C ALA A 698 -7.63 -24.49 -1.21
N GLY A 699 -6.97 -25.63 -1.37
CA GLY A 699 -6.68 -26.55 -0.27
C GLY A 699 -5.24 -27.08 -0.37
N VAL A 700 -4.54 -27.10 0.76
CA VAL A 700 -3.21 -27.68 0.92
C VAL A 700 -3.17 -29.06 0.28
N ALA A 701 -2.18 -29.33 -0.59
CA ALA A 701 -1.96 -30.68 -1.11
C ALA A 701 -1.91 -31.68 0.09
N PRO A 702 -2.82 -32.66 0.17
CA PRO A 702 -2.88 -33.55 1.33
C PRO A 702 -1.55 -34.29 1.49
N LEU A 703 -1.01 -34.28 2.72
CA LEU A 703 0.21 -35.01 3.05
C LEU A 703 -0.04 -36.51 2.82
N PRO A 704 0.72 -37.18 1.94
CA PRO A 704 0.55 -38.61 1.73
C PRO A 704 0.90 -39.39 3.00
N ALA A 705 0.18 -40.49 3.22
CA ALA A 705 0.38 -41.34 4.39
C ALA A 705 1.85 -41.77 4.51
N GLY A 706 2.47 -41.48 5.66
CA GLY A 706 3.85 -41.88 5.96
C GLY A 706 4.96 -40.99 5.40
N ASN A 707 4.68 -39.77 4.91
CA ASN A 707 5.68 -38.86 4.33
C ASN A 707 6.47 -39.51 3.18
N VAL A 708 5.75 -40.18 2.29
CA VAL A 708 6.29 -40.79 1.07
C VAL A 708 5.56 -40.18 -0.12
N TRP A 709 6.31 -39.55 -1.02
CA TRP A 709 5.79 -38.92 -2.23
C TRP A 709 6.21 -39.75 -3.44
N VAL A 710 5.22 -40.24 -4.17
CA VAL A 710 5.42 -40.97 -5.43
C VAL A 710 4.80 -40.13 -6.54
N GLY A 711 5.59 -39.83 -7.56
CA GLY A 711 5.10 -39.05 -8.68
C GLY A 711 6.01 -39.05 -9.90
N ARG A 712 5.43 -38.65 -11.02
CA ARG A 712 6.12 -38.49 -12.29
C ARG A 712 6.75 -37.10 -12.38
N VAL A 713 8.01 -37.03 -12.77
CA VAL A 713 8.70 -35.77 -13.09
C VAL A 713 8.12 -35.19 -14.38
N ASN A 714 7.34 -34.12 -14.26
CA ASN A 714 6.73 -33.43 -15.41
C ASN A 714 7.51 -32.20 -15.85
N ARG A 715 8.36 -31.62 -14.99
CA ARG A 715 9.32 -30.56 -15.32
C ARG A 715 10.50 -30.65 -14.37
N TRP A 716 11.64 -30.13 -14.80
CA TRP A 716 12.73 -29.75 -13.90
C TRP A 716 13.13 -28.31 -14.20
N THR A 717 13.63 -27.60 -13.18
CA THR A 717 14.15 -26.24 -13.32
C THR A 717 15.47 -26.16 -12.58
N GLN A 718 16.54 -25.70 -13.23
CA GLN A 718 17.83 -25.55 -12.57
C GLN A 718 17.72 -24.48 -11.49
N TYR A 719 18.17 -24.78 -10.27
CA TYR A 719 18.01 -23.95 -9.09
C TYR A 719 19.32 -23.32 -8.61
N ARG A 720 20.42 -24.06 -8.77
CA ARG A 720 21.81 -23.60 -8.58
C ARG A 720 22.69 -24.22 -9.66
N SER A 721 23.98 -23.87 -9.68
CA SER A 721 24.96 -24.50 -10.57
C SER A 721 24.96 -26.03 -10.48
N ASP A 722 24.61 -26.58 -9.33
CA ASP A 722 24.66 -28.00 -8.98
C ASP A 722 23.34 -28.57 -8.45
N SER A 723 22.21 -27.85 -8.55
CA SER A 723 20.90 -28.36 -8.10
C SER A 723 19.74 -27.95 -9.00
N ALA A 724 18.66 -28.70 -8.95
CA ALA A 724 17.42 -28.41 -9.67
C ALA A 724 16.20 -28.70 -8.80
N ILE A 725 15.08 -28.09 -9.18
CA ILE A 725 13.75 -28.37 -8.65
C ILE A 725 13.00 -29.22 -9.66
N LEU A 726 12.65 -30.45 -9.28
CA LEU A 726 11.75 -31.32 -10.03
C LEU A 726 10.31 -31.01 -9.66
N THR A 727 9.43 -30.89 -10.64
CA THR A 727 7.98 -30.80 -10.44
C THR A 727 7.39 -32.18 -10.68
N LEU A 728 6.90 -32.80 -9.60
CA LEU A 728 6.28 -34.11 -9.62
C LEU A 728 4.76 -33.99 -9.68
N LEU A 729 4.12 -34.74 -10.57
CA LEU A 729 2.70 -35.05 -10.47
C LEU A 729 2.56 -36.34 -9.65
N GLY A 730 2.03 -36.22 -8.45
CA GLY A 730 1.78 -37.33 -7.54
C GLY A 730 0.68 -38.27 -8.01
N GLU A 731 0.67 -39.51 -7.51
CA GLU A 731 -0.43 -40.47 -7.73
C GLU A 731 -1.78 -39.94 -7.21
N ASN A 732 -1.75 -39.18 -6.11
CA ASN A 732 -2.91 -38.47 -5.58
C ASN A 732 -3.28 -37.21 -6.38
N LYS A 733 -2.66 -37.00 -7.55
CA LYS A 733 -2.85 -35.86 -8.46
C LYS A 733 -2.45 -34.51 -7.86
N ALA A 734 -1.74 -34.51 -6.73
CA ALA A 734 -1.13 -33.32 -6.17
C ALA A 734 0.21 -33.02 -6.87
N ILE A 735 0.62 -31.75 -6.85
CA ILE A 735 1.89 -31.31 -7.43
C ILE A 735 2.91 -31.09 -6.31
N TYR A 736 4.07 -31.73 -6.42
CA TYR A 736 5.17 -31.59 -5.46
C TYR A 736 6.39 -30.96 -6.14
N ARG A 737 7.07 -30.06 -5.44
CA ARG A 737 8.38 -29.54 -5.87
C ARG A 737 9.47 -30.28 -5.10
N VAL A 738 10.50 -30.76 -5.77
CA VAL A 738 11.59 -31.53 -5.15
C VAL A 738 12.92 -30.88 -5.48
N GLU A 739 13.55 -30.25 -4.49
CA GLU A 739 14.92 -29.75 -4.63
C GLU A 739 15.90 -30.92 -4.52
N VAL A 740 16.77 -31.09 -5.52
CA VAL A 740 17.77 -32.17 -5.57
C VAL A 740 19.05 -31.69 -6.24
N SER A 741 20.21 -32.08 -5.71
CA SER A 741 21.51 -31.78 -6.34
C SER A 741 21.82 -32.73 -7.50
N LEU A 742 22.63 -32.28 -8.46
CA LEU A 742 23.13 -33.11 -9.57
C LEU A 742 23.94 -34.31 -9.05
N GLU A 743 24.66 -34.13 -7.93
CA GLU A 743 25.39 -35.22 -7.27
C GLU A 743 24.46 -36.31 -6.74
N ILE A 744 23.38 -35.91 -6.04
CA ILE A 744 22.36 -36.84 -5.54
C ILE A 744 21.65 -37.49 -6.72
N LEU A 745 21.30 -36.73 -7.75
CA LEU A 745 20.64 -37.23 -8.95
C LEU A 745 21.48 -38.30 -9.66
N LYS A 746 22.78 -38.06 -9.85
CA LYS A 746 23.71 -39.05 -10.43
C LYS A 746 23.79 -40.32 -9.59
N LYS A 747 23.91 -40.17 -8.27
CA LYS A 747 24.04 -41.30 -7.33
C LYS A 747 22.75 -42.11 -7.16
N SER A 748 21.59 -41.45 -7.17
CA SER A 748 20.30 -42.06 -6.84
C SER A 748 19.48 -42.46 -8.05
N LEU A 749 19.47 -41.64 -9.10
CA LEU A 749 18.61 -41.81 -10.28
C LEU A 749 19.39 -42.22 -11.53
N GLY A 750 20.73 -42.28 -11.46
CA GLY A 750 21.59 -42.71 -12.56
C GLY A 750 21.47 -41.84 -13.82
N ALA A 751 21.08 -40.57 -13.65
CA ALA A 751 20.95 -39.61 -14.75
C ALA A 751 22.14 -38.65 -14.73
N ASP A 752 22.71 -38.34 -15.91
CA ASP A 752 23.86 -37.44 -16.01
C ASP A 752 23.45 -35.97 -16.10
N SER A 753 22.18 -35.74 -16.42
CA SER A 753 21.56 -34.44 -16.59
C SER A 753 20.12 -34.44 -16.06
N PHE A 754 19.58 -33.27 -15.71
CA PHE A 754 18.20 -33.15 -15.24
C PHE A 754 17.17 -33.44 -16.37
N GLN A 755 17.57 -33.23 -17.62
CA GLN A 755 16.80 -33.55 -18.83
C GLN A 755 16.37 -35.02 -18.88
N GLU A 756 17.26 -35.92 -18.48
CA GLU A 756 17.01 -37.37 -18.48
C GLU A 756 15.98 -37.81 -17.43
N LEU A 757 15.57 -36.92 -16.53
CA LEU A 757 14.51 -37.19 -15.56
C LEU A 757 13.11 -36.91 -16.09
N GLN A 758 12.97 -36.20 -17.20
CA GLN A 758 11.67 -35.89 -17.77
C GLN A 758 10.85 -37.18 -17.99
N ASN A 759 9.62 -37.21 -17.44
CA ASN A 759 8.70 -38.34 -17.42
C ASN A 759 9.12 -39.57 -16.59
N LYS A 760 10.23 -39.56 -15.85
CA LYS A 760 10.57 -40.65 -14.93
C LYS A 760 9.70 -40.60 -13.67
N GLU A 761 9.35 -41.77 -13.14
CA GLU A 761 8.69 -41.88 -11.84
C GLU A 761 9.71 -42.00 -10.72
N VAL A 762 9.53 -41.19 -9.69
CA VAL A 762 10.44 -41.10 -8.55
C VAL A 762 9.67 -41.22 -7.25
N ARG A 763 10.31 -41.87 -6.28
CA ARG A 763 9.86 -41.96 -4.90
C ARG A 763 10.74 -41.06 -4.05
N VAL A 764 10.14 -40.12 -3.33
CA VAL A 764 10.80 -39.29 -2.32
C VAL A 764 10.29 -39.71 -0.93
N ALA A 765 11.18 -39.92 0.03
CA ALA A 765 10.81 -40.34 1.39
C ALA A 765 11.81 -39.81 2.43
N GLY A 766 11.38 -39.70 3.68
CA GLY A 766 12.26 -39.28 4.79
C GLY A 766 12.71 -37.82 4.68
N VAL A 767 11.88 -36.97 4.08
CA VAL A 767 12.07 -35.51 3.98
C VAL A 767 10.95 -34.80 4.73
N THR A 768 11.25 -33.63 5.30
CA THR A 768 10.24 -32.78 5.94
C THR A 768 9.73 -31.80 4.89
N PRO A 769 8.42 -31.80 4.57
CA PRO A 769 7.88 -30.93 3.55
C PRO A 769 7.82 -29.49 4.05
N ARG A 770 8.19 -28.55 3.18
CA ARG A 770 7.96 -27.11 3.36
C ARG A 770 6.76 -26.69 2.53
N GLN A 771 5.79 -26.04 3.15
CA GLN A 771 4.66 -25.49 2.42
C GLN A 771 5.07 -24.18 1.75
N LEU A 772 4.85 -24.06 0.44
CA LEU A 772 5.08 -22.84 -0.33
C LEU A 772 3.77 -22.10 -0.58
N GLY A 773 3.87 -20.81 -0.91
CA GLY A 773 2.73 -20.03 -1.40
C GLY A 773 2.10 -20.67 -2.64
N GLY A 774 0.77 -20.60 -2.77
CA GLY A 774 0.03 -21.22 -3.88
C GLY A 774 -0.36 -22.68 -3.69
N GLY A 775 -0.17 -23.27 -2.50
CA GLY A 775 -0.64 -24.63 -2.17
C GLY A 775 0.33 -25.76 -2.53
N TYR A 776 1.53 -25.44 -3.03
CA TYR A 776 2.58 -26.41 -3.34
C TYR A 776 3.30 -26.90 -2.09
N LEU A 777 3.67 -28.17 -2.08
CA LEU A 777 4.58 -28.77 -1.10
C LEU A 777 5.98 -28.91 -1.72
N GLU A 778 6.97 -28.33 -1.07
CA GLU A 778 8.39 -28.46 -1.42
C GLU A 778 9.07 -29.52 -0.56
N LEU A 779 9.83 -30.39 -1.20
CA LEU A 779 10.54 -31.52 -0.61
C LEU A 779 12.03 -31.30 -0.86
N ASN A 780 12.80 -31.06 0.21
CA ASN A 780 14.24 -30.87 0.07
C ASN A 780 14.98 -32.20 0.24
N VAL A 781 15.62 -32.68 -0.82
CA VAL A 781 16.38 -33.92 -0.84
C VAL A 781 17.84 -33.61 -0.56
N THR A 782 18.29 -33.96 0.64
CA THR A 782 19.66 -33.70 1.12
C THR A 782 20.55 -34.94 1.10
N ALA A 783 19.98 -36.14 0.91
CA ALA A 783 20.71 -37.41 0.92
C ALA A 783 20.27 -38.34 -0.22
N PRO A 784 21.19 -39.12 -0.83
CA PRO A 784 20.86 -40.07 -1.90
C PRO A 784 19.77 -41.09 -1.55
N SER A 785 19.65 -41.49 -0.29
CA SER A 785 18.62 -42.44 0.16
C SER A 785 17.20 -41.90 0.13
N GLN A 786 17.03 -40.58 0.07
CA GLN A 786 15.73 -39.90 0.15
C GLN A 786 14.99 -39.82 -1.19
N ILE A 787 15.67 -40.09 -2.31
CA ILE A 787 15.05 -40.13 -3.65
C ILE A 787 15.47 -41.40 -4.39
N GLN A 788 14.53 -42.11 -5.00
CA GLN A 788 14.78 -43.37 -5.70
C GLN A 788 13.96 -43.45 -6.99
N PRO A 789 14.48 -44.08 -8.06
CA PRO A 789 13.69 -44.32 -9.25
C PRO A 789 12.69 -45.43 -8.94
N ILE A 790 11.43 -45.22 -9.34
CA ILE A 790 10.47 -46.31 -9.39
C ILE A 790 10.67 -46.93 -10.77
N ALA A 791 11.70 -47.77 -10.91
CA ALA A 791 11.75 -48.65 -12.06
C ALA A 791 10.47 -49.50 -12.06
N ASP A 792 10.00 -49.93 -13.23
CA ASP A 792 8.85 -50.84 -13.41
C ASP A 792 8.91 -52.06 -12.46
N ILE A 793 8.51 -51.90 -11.19
CA ILE A 793 8.34 -52.99 -10.24
C ILE A 793 7.01 -53.64 -10.60
N ALA A 794 7.12 -54.51 -11.60
CA ALA A 794 6.38 -55.73 -11.75
C ALA A 794 4.84 -55.63 -11.71
N ARG A 795 4.27 -55.80 -12.91
CA ARG A 795 3.14 -56.70 -13.21
C ARG A 795 3.34 -58.16 -12.69
N LYS A 796 3.88 -58.35 -11.48
CA LYS A 796 3.92 -59.62 -10.75
C LYS A 796 3.52 -59.38 -9.30
N LYS A 797 2.23 -59.16 -9.07
CA LYS A 797 1.51 -59.84 -7.99
C LYS A 797 0.11 -60.15 -8.50
N ASN A 798 -0.16 -61.45 -8.55
CA ASN A 798 -1.37 -62.11 -8.99
C ASN A 798 -2.60 -61.55 -8.23
N PRO A 799 -3.77 -61.32 -8.87
CA PRO A 799 -5.00 -60.91 -8.16
C PRO A 799 -5.62 -62.01 -7.28
N ASP A 800 -5.18 -63.26 -7.44
CA ASP A 800 -5.74 -64.41 -6.73
C ASP A 800 -4.82 -64.86 -5.58
N ASN A 801 -4.89 -64.18 -4.43
CA ASN A 801 -4.77 -64.78 -3.10
C ASN A 801 -4.68 -63.68 -2.03
N LEU A 802 -5.85 -63.22 -1.57
CA LEU A 802 -6.06 -62.72 -0.22
C LEU A 802 -7.54 -62.95 0.14
N SER A 803 -7.89 -64.22 0.27
CA SER A 803 -9.01 -64.65 1.10
C SER A 803 -8.46 -65.70 2.07
N ALA A 804 -8.21 -65.27 3.30
CA ALA A 804 -8.21 -66.08 4.52
C ALA A 804 -7.69 -65.17 5.65
N VAL A 805 -8.64 -64.54 6.33
CA VAL A 805 -8.45 -64.03 7.69
C VAL A 805 -8.49 -65.23 8.63
N ASP A 806 -7.57 -65.24 9.57
CA ASP A 806 -7.46 -66.19 10.68
C ASP A 806 -8.79 -66.41 11.40
N ALA A 807 -9.08 -67.67 11.70
CA ALA A 807 -10.11 -68.08 12.63
C ALA A 807 -9.51 -69.03 13.67
N VAL A 808 -9.49 -68.54 14.92
CA VAL A 808 -9.70 -69.25 16.20
C VAL A 808 -8.57 -70.18 16.71
N ASP A 809 -7.88 -69.69 17.75
CA ASP A 809 -7.66 -70.25 19.11
C ASP A 809 -7.61 -71.78 19.35
N PRO A 810 -6.86 -72.27 20.37
CA PRO A 810 -6.72 -71.67 21.72
C PRO A 810 -5.30 -71.46 22.27
#